data_AF-A0A316U5V9-F1
#
_entry.id   AF-A0A316U5V9-F1
#
_cell.length_a   1.000
_cell.length_b   1.000
_cell.length_c   1.000
_cell.angle_alpha   90.00
_cell.angle_beta   90.00
_cell.angle_gamma   90.00
#
_symmetry.space_group_name_H-M   'P 1'
#
loop_
_entity.id
_entity.type
_entity.pdbx_description
1 polymer ?
#
loop_
_entity_poly.entity_id
_entity_poly.type
_entity_poly.pdbx_seq_one_letter_code
_entity_poly.pdbx_strand_id
1 'polypeptide(L)'
;MARLRLPQLLGIAILGCLALLTSTFALTEEAAFSFDAYLPRQGTPLVSRFPSLSINPRYHRILSHLSGEVETGKAQTALFSVSDRGVVAARNPRNGALVWRQQISEEVQGFWLDGEVAIVISGQGGEKAQAFHALTGWPLWTKQLLPPGAGRQVNDEVGGPTQRHHSLKAAATQREILPGVDTVFVPIPESSSWEPVVLNNGDTVRKIEFDSGKELWKFSRRDNGEDSASSPSIRILATSNLYVHVLSLVPGKDATFGLKHQVLSAHSGSLLYQTDLPDVSISRERGAADVIGLSLNPPFAATEGNTSPPEPHVVWLQTDGSVRSLPLALPPLEKSASFKPKKVSPQILRSRLDEAPFTELRDVALPDRGFAIAIRKDSKAEVIRLRPGEKGGSRTLTSAWEFDDASPDAIYAGHINVHTSAAYINRVFFQRSQHLLNFHNYWTDAYDGSGQVTGFSFRWDHDKHGDVLAAPFEANQVSSYALLTRSAFVTSSGSFQMIQEDRHQWINEEGLIETSHVAFVDLPRRSRASGSNVTSDDALRLLQREGPIGRIVRHVTALADFPSAVMATLEGIVSTATSRGGIAAGQAASRAYDDLPLPPLIAGEPAHEIRPAAKKAGSQRHREMKKERTKGGKKTKTTVPEEEEAPAIDSVAPRTLNSTTVAPYYSDKWGVRQLMISATARGKLYAQDTGMKVQYVWESSLVGFGQGEGDASPVVDVKYMDVVREAQAGPGGSHQDPLMYIVAEVTEPGAPKATVVWELNPITGEFVDGAMTGKPLTLGGVAEVRKLPGRSVLVVFTSDKRVLFWPRTADATQSVASEKAFRFTEVSNDKKSLIGYTTTPASTSKLVESWSFSLPAGEKIISTHQNSALTGAPVASLGRSINDWFLSKLPKLLDPDVIVVVAHSDMEKKLTVHLVDQITGNVLSSLSAPDAGQIDISQGAHVAYVENWLTLGYTVRNAEEGIGSRLFSIEYYDFEADLDRSLSNWFLKSLTRRADINSKDAKARGKATTTRSKQVRTFSKIFSGPSDWEGIKSLGFTETLYNAADRALLVLSGNGEVYALTRKLLDPRRPYPKGSPALAGGKQDRTQADSLLPPYDPLLLFDEKRTLTHGISLFSPPFPHPSPPPKLISRRTKLESTTLVALVGSTDFFLTKLSTAGMDFDRLSPTFNKMQLVGTTGILALGILVSRPLLKGKALRARWI
;
A
#
# COMPACT_ATOMS: atom_id res chain seq x y z
N MET A 1 -53.91 57.54 -16.15
CA MET A 1 -52.58 56.99 -15.82
C MET A 1 -52.44 56.94 -14.30
N ALA A 2 -52.50 55.74 -13.72
CA ALA A 2 -52.74 55.54 -12.28
C ALA A 2 -51.49 55.79 -11.42
N ARG A 3 -51.63 56.66 -10.42
CA ARG A 3 -50.61 56.98 -9.40
C ARG A 3 -50.45 55.79 -8.44
N LEU A 4 -49.40 54.98 -8.62
CA LEU A 4 -48.97 54.03 -7.59
C LEU A 4 -48.53 54.81 -6.34
N ARG A 5 -49.04 54.41 -5.16
CA ARG A 5 -48.70 55.05 -3.89
C ARG A 5 -47.33 54.54 -3.41
N LEU A 6 -46.57 55.40 -2.72
CA LEU A 6 -45.24 55.13 -2.13
C LEU A 6 -45.03 53.72 -1.52
N PRO A 7 -45.98 53.09 -0.79
CA PRO A 7 -45.81 51.72 -0.28
C PRO A 7 -45.77 50.64 -1.38
N GLN A 8 -46.39 50.86 -2.54
CA GLN A 8 -46.32 49.93 -3.68
C GLN A 8 -44.99 50.04 -4.42
N LEU A 9 -44.42 51.25 -4.50
CA LEU A 9 -43.06 51.47 -5.02
C LEU A 9 -41.99 50.87 -4.10
N LEU A 10 -42.19 50.95 -2.79
CA LEU A 10 -41.28 50.30 -1.81
C LEU A 10 -41.37 48.77 -1.89
N GLY A 11 -42.58 48.21 -2.07
CA GLY A 11 -42.79 46.78 -2.28
C GLY A 11 -42.14 46.26 -3.56
N ILE A 12 -42.25 47.00 -4.66
CA ILE A 12 -41.62 46.66 -5.95
C ILE A 12 -40.10 46.82 -5.89
N ALA A 13 -39.58 47.82 -5.19
CA ALA A 13 -38.14 48.00 -4.98
C ALA A 13 -37.52 46.88 -4.12
N ILE A 14 -38.23 46.41 -3.08
CA ILE A 14 -37.78 45.29 -2.23
C ILE A 14 -37.82 43.97 -3.02
N LEU A 15 -38.86 43.74 -3.84
CA LEU A 15 -38.93 42.60 -4.76
C LEU A 15 -37.87 42.65 -5.87
N GLY A 16 -37.51 43.85 -6.37
CA GLY A 16 -36.44 44.05 -7.34
C GLY A 16 -35.04 43.83 -6.76
N CYS A 17 -34.79 44.24 -5.52
CA CYS A 17 -33.51 43.96 -4.83
C CYS A 17 -33.34 42.48 -4.46
N LEU A 18 -34.43 41.75 -4.24
CA LEU A 18 -34.41 40.28 -4.03
C LEU A 18 -34.14 39.50 -5.33
N ALA A 19 -34.41 40.06 -6.50
CA ALA A 19 -34.18 39.42 -7.80
C ALA A 19 -32.76 39.62 -8.37
N LEU A 20 -31.98 40.57 -7.84
CA LEU A 20 -30.60 40.86 -8.28
C LEU A 20 -29.53 40.06 -7.52
N LEU A 21 -29.91 39.16 -6.60
CA LEU A 21 -29.02 38.19 -5.97
C LEU A 21 -29.11 36.86 -6.71
N THR A 22 -28.71 36.84 -7.98
CA THR A 22 -28.52 35.59 -8.72
C THR A 22 -27.30 34.86 -8.16
N SER A 23 -27.54 33.74 -7.50
CA SER A 23 -26.51 32.80 -7.07
C SER A 23 -25.85 32.18 -8.31
N THR A 24 -24.58 32.47 -8.54
CA THR A 24 -23.71 31.65 -9.37
C THR A 24 -23.54 30.30 -8.68
N PHE A 25 -24.15 29.26 -9.24
CA PHE A 25 -23.89 27.88 -8.85
C PHE A 25 -22.64 27.41 -9.57
N ALA A 26 -21.49 27.48 -8.89
CA ALA A 26 -20.32 26.69 -9.25
C ALA A 26 -20.17 25.58 -8.21
N LEU A 27 -19.99 24.33 -8.65
CA LEU A 27 -19.29 23.34 -7.84
C LEU A 27 -17.91 23.93 -7.55
N THR A 28 -17.63 24.27 -6.30
CA THR A 28 -16.32 24.81 -5.95
C THR A 28 -15.31 23.67 -5.86
N GLU A 29 -14.30 23.74 -6.73
CA GLU A 29 -13.03 23.00 -6.69
C GLU A 29 -12.43 22.92 -5.27
N GLU A 30 -12.66 23.93 -4.41
CA GLU A 30 -12.21 23.99 -3.02
C GLU A 30 -12.71 22.86 -2.09
N ALA A 31 -13.79 22.15 -2.43
CA ALA A 31 -14.28 21.03 -1.63
C ALA A 31 -13.55 19.72 -1.93
N ALA A 32 -13.08 19.54 -3.17
CA ALA A 32 -12.23 18.42 -3.57
C ALA A 32 -10.87 18.55 -2.85
N PHE A 33 -10.26 17.44 -2.43
CA PHE A 33 -8.97 17.40 -1.72
C PHE A 33 -8.96 17.99 -0.29
N SER A 34 -10.09 18.49 0.21
CA SER A 34 -10.19 19.00 1.60
C SER A 34 -10.13 17.88 2.65
N PHE A 35 -10.65 16.71 2.30
CA PHE A 35 -10.63 15.49 3.13
C PHE A 35 -9.83 14.37 2.47
N ASP A 36 -9.78 14.35 1.14
CA ASP A 36 -9.20 13.23 0.39
C ASP A 36 -7.71 13.10 0.71
N ALA A 37 -7.29 11.88 1.00
CA ALA A 37 -5.90 11.54 1.23
C ALA A 37 -5.44 10.58 0.13
N TYR A 38 -4.48 11.04 -0.66
CA TYR A 38 -3.79 10.24 -1.66
C TYR A 38 -2.32 10.17 -1.27
N LEU A 39 -1.83 8.96 -1.00
CA LEU A 39 -0.43 8.71 -0.71
C LEU A 39 0.14 7.79 -1.80
N PRO A 40 0.88 8.35 -2.77
CA PRO A 40 1.58 7.54 -3.76
C PRO A 40 2.72 6.77 -3.10
N ARG A 41 2.85 5.49 -3.42
CA ARG A 41 3.94 4.64 -2.94
C ARG A 41 4.65 3.95 -4.09
N GLN A 42 5.82 3.39 -3.84
CA GLN A 42 6.54 2.65 -4.88
C GLN A 42 6.47 1.14 -4.66
N GLY A 43 6.35 0.67 -3.41
CA GLY A 43 6.59 -0.72 -3.04
C GLY A 43 7.89 -0.87 -2.27
N THR A 44 8.08 -2.04 -1.67
CA THR A 44 9.32 -2.31 -0.96
C THR A 44 10.42 -2.45 -2.00
N PRO A 45 11.53 -1.68 -1.91
CA PRO A 45 12.65 -1.86 -2.81
C PRO A 45 13.14 -3.30 -2.82
N LEU A 46 13.37 -3.86 -4.00
CA LEU A 46 14.05 -5.13 -4.18
C LEU A 46 15.52 -4.98 -3.82
N VAL A 47 16.06 -6.04 -3.22
CA VAL A 47 17.46 -6.11 -2.82
C VAL A 47 18.00 -7.48 -3.20
N SER A 48 19.18 -7.50 -3.80
CA SER A 48 19.99 -8.67 -4.10
C SER A 48 21.28 -8.62 -3.29
N ARG A 49 21.69 -9.76 -2.74
CA ARG A 49 23.02 -9.91 -2.10
C ARG A 49 24.13 -10.14 -3.12
N PHE A 50 23.78 -10.43 -4.37
CA PHE A 50 24.70 -10.90 -5.38
C PHE A 50 25.03 -9.82 -6.41
N PRO A 51 26.30 -9.77 -6.88
CA PRO A 51 26.76 -8.80 -7.88
C PRO A 51 26.15 -9.02 -9.27
N SER A 52 25.41 -10.12 -9.46
CA SER A 52 24.81 -10.49 -10.75
C SER A 52 23.54 -9.76 -11.12
N LEU A 53 22.98 -8.97 -10.21
CA LEU A 53 21.71 -8.28 -10.43
C LEU A 53 21.86 -6.79 -10.08
N SER A 54 21.69 -5.93 -11.07
CA SER A 54 21.63 -4.48 -10.88
C SER A 54 20.23 -4.05 -10.44
N ILE A 55 19.77 -4.51 -9.28
CA ILE A 55 18.44 -4.18 -8.72
C ILE A 55 18.50 -3.43 -7.38
N ASN A 56 19.69 -3.37 -6.76
CA ASN A 56 19.87 -2.72 -5.47
C ASN A 56 19.64 -1.20 -5.57
N PRO A 57 18.99 -0.61 -4.54
CA PRO A 57 18.78 0.83 -4.49
C PRO A 57 20.11 1.55 -4.45
N ARG A 58 20.22 2.69 -5.15
CA ARG A 58 21.48 3.45 -5.22
C ARG A 58 21.24 4.95 -5.36
N TYR A 59 22.15 5.72 -4.78
CA TYR A 59 22.25 7.14 -5.07
C TYR A 59 22.78 7.33 -6.49
N HIS A 60 22.22 8.30 -7.18
CA HIS A 60 22.71 8.71 -8.48
C HIS A 60 22.70 10.23 -8.57
N ARG A 61 23.88 10.76 -8.88
CA ARG A 61 24.06 12.18 -9.14
C ARG A 61 23.78 12.39 -10.63
N ILE A 62 22.70 13.09 -10.91
CA ILE A 62 22.24 13.37 -12.27
C ILE A 62 23.11 14.52 -12.79
N LEU A 63 24.04 14.19 -13.66
CA LEU A 63 24.97 15.14 -14.29
C LEU A 63 24.56 15.31 -15.74
N SER A 64 24.25 16.55 -16.14
CA SER A 64 23.94 16.82 -17.54
C SER A 64 25.20 16.74 -18.40
N HIS A 65 25.14 15.91 -19.43
CA HIS A 65 26.23 15.72 -20.39
C HIS A 65 26.49 16.95 -21.26
N LEU A 66 25.53 17.88 -21.33
CA LEU A 66 25.54 19.05 -22.22
C LEU A 66 25.97 20.34 -21.53
N SER A 67 26.12 20.35 -20.20
CA SER A 67 26.42 21.56 -19.45
C SER A 67 27.75 21.44 -18.71
N GLY A 68 28.52 22.52 -18.66
CA GLY A 68 29.71 22.65 -17.81
C GLY A 68 29.39 22.62 -16.30
N GLU A 69 28.25 22.05 -15.90
CA GLU A 69 27.81 21.94 -14.51
C GLU A 69 28.67 20.98 -13.67
N VAL A 70 29.49 20.14 -14.31
CA VAL A 70 30.55 19.38 -13.65
C VAL A 70 31.50 20.31 -12.87
N GLU A 71 31.73 21.54 -13.37
CA GLU A 71 32.59 22.53 -12.71
C GLU A 71 31.86 23.36 -11.63
N THR A 72 30.53 23.50 -11.70
CA THR A 72 29.77 24.38 -10.77
C THR A 72 29.17 23.65 -9.57
N GLY A 73 29.24 22.32 -9.52
CA GLY A 73 28.83 21.51 -8.38
C GLY A 73 27.31 21.41 -8.14
N LYS A 74 26.47 22.09 -8.93
CA LYS A 74 25.00 22.17 -8.76
C LYS A 74 24.22 20.98 -9.34
N ALA A 75 24.72 19.77 -9.21
CA ALA A 75 24.02 18.59 -9.73
C ALA A 75 22.93 18.11 -8.75
N GLN A 76 21.81 17.63 -9.30
CA GLN A 76 20.74 17.04 -8.50
C GLN A 76 21.06 15.57 -8.18
N THR A 77 20.61 15.09 -7.02
CA THR A 77 20.81 13.70 -6.58
C THR A 77 19.45 13.08 -6.31
N ALA A 78 19.25 11.88 -6.83
CA ALA A 78 18.07 11.08 -6.53
C ALA A 78 18.46 9.67 -6.09
N LEU A 79 17.58 9.06 -5.31
CA LEU A 79 17.69 7.68 -4.85
C LEU A 79 16.81 6.81 -5.73
N PHE A 80 17.43 5.93 -6.50
CA PHE A 80 16.75 5.07 -7.46
C PHE A 80 16.52 3.69 -6.86
N SER A 81 15.35 3.13 -7.12
CA SER A 81 15.00 1.79 -6.68
C SER A 81 13.96 1.15 -7.59
N VAL A 82 13.99 -0.19 -7.64
CA VAL A 82 12.94 -1.02 -8.23
C VAL A 82 12.22 -1.70 -7.09
N SER A 83 10.89 -1.74 -7.11
CA SER A 83 10.10 -2.36 -6.05
C SER A 83 9.57 -3.75 -6.38
N ASP A 84 9.13 -4.44 -5.33
CA ASP A 84 8.35 -5.69 -5.39
C ASP A 84 7.00 -5.58 -6.12
N ARG A 85 6.58 -4.37 -6.51
CA ARG A 85 5.39 -4.11 -7.34
C ARG A 85 5.70 -3.80 -8.80
N GLY A 86 6.94 -4.03 -9.23
CA GLY A 86 7.38 -3.70 -10.60
C GLY A 86 7.43 -2.20 -10.86
N VAL A 87 7.60 -1.38 -9.82
CA VAL A 87 7.70 0.07 -9.95
C VAL A 87 9.16 0.48 -9.92
N VAL A 88 9.60 1.20 -10.95
CA VAL A 88 10.89 1.89 -10.97
C VAL A 88 10.66 3.33 -10.54
N ALA A 89 11.38 3.81 -9.53
CA ALA A 89 11.14 5.12 -8.96
C ALA A 89 12.43 5.83 -8.59
N ALA A 90 12.38 7.17 -8.70
CA ALA A 90 13.39 8.08 -8.21
C ALA A 90 12.81 8.88 -7.04
N ARG A 91 13.54 8.92 -5.91
CA ARG A 91 13.16 9.66 -4.71
C ARG A 91 14.13 10.78 -4.40
N ASN A 92 13.60 11.85 -3.84
CA ASN A 92 14.40 12.95 -3.32
C ASN A 92 15.01 12.54 -1.97
N PRO A 93 16.36 12.49 -1.83
CA PRO A 93 17.02 12.12 -0.58
C PRO A 93 16.71 13.03 0.60
N ARG A 94 16.34 14.30 0.35
CA ARG A 94 16.14 15.31 1.40
C ARG A 94 14.84 15.10 2.17
N ASN A 95 13.75 14.75 1.47
CA ASN A 95 12.41 14.68 2.07
C ASN A 95 11.67 13.36 1.79
N GLY A 96 12.28 12.43 1.04
CA GLY A 96 11.71 11.11 0.75
C GLY A 96 10.57 11.12 -0.27
N ALA A 97 10.23 12.29 -0.83
CA ALA A 97 9.18 12.42 -1.83
C ALA A 97 9.55 11.68 -3.13
N LEU A 98 8.54 11.09 -3.76
CA LEU A 98 8.67 10.54 -5.11
C LEU A 98 8.85 11.69 -6.11
N VAL A 99 9.95 11.69 -6.85
CA VAL A 99 10.18 12.64 -7.96
C VAL A 99 9.38 12.16 -9.17
N TRP A 100 9.54 10.89 -9.51
CA TRP A 100 8.75 10.18 -10.51
C TRP A 100 8.76 8.69 -10.22
N ARG A 101 7.82 7.98 -10.83
CA ARG A 101 7.77 6.52 -10.84
C ARG A 101 7.15 6.02 -12.13
N GLN A 102 7.55 4.83 -12.55
CA GLN A 102 7.02 4.13 -13.72
C GLN A 102 6.62 2.72 -13.32
N GLN A 103 5.38 2.34 -13.62
CA GLN A 103 4.92 0.98 -13.42
C GLN A 103 5.29 0.14 -14.64
N ILE A 104 6.10 -0.89 -14.43
CA ILE A 104 6.50 -1.84 -15.46
C ILE A 104 5.61 -3.08 -15.32
N SER A 105 4.89 -3.40 -16.40
CA SER A 105 3.94 -4.53 -16.41
C SER A 105 4.66 -5.88 -16.35
N GLU A 106 5.82 -5.95 -17.00
CA GLU A 106 6.68 -7.12 -16.98
C GLU A 106 7.61 -7.10 -15.77
N GLU A 107 8.10 -8.27 -15.37
CA GLU A 107 9.03 -8.37 -14.26
C GLU A 107 10.39 -7.72 -14.61
N VAL A 108 10.82 -6.77 -13.77
CA VAL A 108 12.09 -6.05 -13.94
C VAL A 108 13.27 -6.96 -13.60
N GLN A 109 14.20 -7.13 -14.55
CA GLN A 109 15.41 -7.94 -14.40
C GLN A 109 16.59 -7.11 -13.87
N GLY A 110 16.61 -5.80 -14.14
CA GLY A 110 17.65 -4.89 -13.68
C GLY A 110 17.42 -3.45 -14.13
N PHE A 111 18.09 -2.53 -13.46
CA PHE A 111 18.20 -1.13 -13.88
C PHE A 111 19.65 -0.65 -13.83
N TRP A 112 20.03 0.20 -14.78
CA TRP A 112 21.37 0.76 -14.89
C TRP A 112 21.25 2.27 -15.09
N LEU A 113 22.15 3.02 -14.46
CA LEU A 113 22.15 4.48 -14.45
C LEU A 113 23.48 4.99 -14.98
N ASP A 114 23.42 5.99 -15.85
CA ASP A 114 24.58 6.77 -16.27
C ASP A 114 24.13 8.20 -16.62
N GLY A 115 24.81 9.20 -16.07
CA GLY A 115 24.47 10.63 -16.21
C GLY A 115 22.97 10.94 -16.10
N GLU A 116 22.32 11.31 -17.20
CA GLU A 116 20.88 11.67 -17.23
C GLU A 116 19.94 10.52 -17.63
N VAL A 117 20.41 9.27 -17.69
CA VAL A 117 19.61 8.15 -18.19
C VAL A 117 19.52 6.98 -17.21
N ALA A 118 18.32 6.39 -17.18
CA ALA A 118 18.02 5.15 -16.51
C ALA A 118 17.51 4.13 -17.52
N ILE A 119 18.24 3.02 -17.69
CA ILE A 119 17.82 1.89 -18.52
C ILE A 119 17.24 0.81 -17.63
N VAL A 120 16.06 0.33 -17.99
CA VAL A 120 15.35 -0.76 -17.32
C VAL A 120 15.18 -1.89 -18.32
N ILE A 121 15.58 -3.10 -17.93
CA ILE A 121 15.33 -4.31 -18.71
C ILE A 121 14.30 -5.15 -17.97
N SER A 122 13.25 -5.55 -18.68
CA SER A 122 12.12 -6.28 -18.13
C SER A 122 11.69 -7.46 -19.02
N GLY A 123 10.89 -8.34 -18.45
CA GLY A 123 10.42 -9.56 -19.10
C GLY A 123 11.44 -10.69 -19.02
N GLN A 124 10.96 -11.91 -19.29
CA GLN A 124 11.74 -13.13 -19.19
C GLN A 124 12.97 -13.12 -20.10
N GLY A 125 14.17 -13.25 -19.54
CA GLY A 125 15.41 -13.17 -20.33
C GLY A 125 15.67 -11.81 -20.98
N GLY A 126 15.03 -10.73 -20.51
CA GLY A 126 15.18 -9.38 -21.05
C GLY A 126 14.47 -9.21 -22.39
N GLU A 127 13.15 -9.42 -22.38
CA GLU A 127 12.31 -9.29 -23.59
C GLU A 127 12.20 -7.84 -24.05
N LYS A 128 12.31 -6.90 -23.13
CA LYS A 128 12.07 -5.48 -23.37
C LYS A 128 13.12 -4.64 -22.65
N ALA A 129 13.63 -3.63 -23.33
CA ALA A 129 14.50 -2.61 -22.77
C ALA A 129 13.82 -1.25 -22.91
N GLN A 130 13.86 -0.45 -21.86
CA GLN A 130 13.27 0.89 -21.81
C GLN A 130 14.28 1.87 -21.25
N ALA A 131 14.44 3.01 -21.90
CA ALA A 131 15.25 4.10 -21.39
C ALA A 131 14.35 5.24 -20.92
N PHE A 132 14.69 5.78 -19.76
CA PHE A 132 14.02 6.91 -19.15
C PHE A 132 15.02 8.01 -18.87
N HIS A 133 14.57 9.26 -18.96
CA HIS A 133 15.33 10.39 -18.46
C HIS A 133 15.38 10.31 -16.92
N ALA A 134 16.57 10.22 -16.33
CA ALA A 134 16.79 9.95 -14.91
C ALA A 134 16.15 11.01 -13.99
N LEU A 135 16.12 12.28 -14.41
CA LEU A 135 15.51 13.35 -13.61
C LEU A 135 13.98 13.36 -13.63
N THR A 136 13.38 13.13 -14.80
CA THR A 136 11.97 13.43 -15.04
C THR A 136 11.12 12.17 -15.17
N GLY A 137 11.75 11.01 -15.40
CA GLY A 137 11.07 9.74 -15.63
C GLY A 137 10.39 9.64 -16.98
N TRP A 138 10.58 10.62 -17.88
CA TRP A 138 10.00 10.56 -19.23
C TRP A 138 10.61 9.38 -20.02
N PRO A 139 9.78 8.52 -20.65
CA PRO A 139 10.29 7.47 -21.51
C PRO A 139 10.95 8.10 -22.74
N LEU A 140 12.23 7.80 -22.94
CA LEU A 140 13.00 8.20 -24.12
C LEU A 140 12.68 7.27 -25.29
N TRP A 141 12.79 5.97 -25.04
CA TRP A 141 12.41 4.93 -26.00
C TRP A 141 12.07 3.62 -25.30
N THR A 142 11.34 2.77 -26.01
CA THR A 142 11.02 1.39 -25.60
C THR A 142 11.32 0.45 -26.75
N LYS A 143 12.12 -0.58 -26.49
CA LYS A 143 12.57 -1.55 -27.49
C LYS A 143 12.18 -2.96 -27.08
N GLN A 144 11.40 -3.62 -27.93
CA GLN A 144 11.16 -5.05 -27.82
C GLN A 144 12.39 -5.80 -28.37
N LEU A 145 13.09 -6.54 -27.52
CA LEU A 145 14.30 -7.32 -27.85
C LEU A 145 14.00 -8.77 -28.21
N LEU A 146 12.95 -9.35 -27.61
CA LEU A 146 12.46 -10.71 -27.88
C LEU A 146 10.93 -10.69 -28.03
N PRO A 147 10.32 -11.60 -28.82
CA PRO A 147 8.87 -11.78 -28.77
C PRO A 147 8.38 -12.09 -27.35
N PRO A 148 7.18 -11.65 -26.93
CA PRO A 148 6.64 -11.94 -25.61
C PRO A 148 6.60 -13.45 -25.32
N GLY A 149 7.14 -13.87 -24.18
CA GLY A 149 7.23 -15.27 -23.76
C GLY A 149 8.30 -16.11 -24.48
N ALA A 150 9.12 -15.50 -25.35
CA ALA A 150 10.23 -16.19 -26.03
C ALA A 150 11.53 -16.18 -25.22
N GLY A 151 11.53 -15.52 -24.06
CA GLY A 151 12.61 -15.59 -23.10
C GLY A 151 12.90 -17.03 -22.65
N ARG A 152 14.18 -17.35 -22.41
CA ARG A 152 14.57 -18.66 -21.89
C ARG A 152 13.82 -18.98 -20.59
N GLN A 153 13.08 -20.08 -20.57
CA GLN A 153 12.60 -20.68 -19.31
C GLN A 153 13.77 -21.26 -18.56
N VAL A 154 13.91 -20.81 -17.32
CA VAL A 154 14.79 -21.45 -16.36
C VAL A 154 13.96 -22.64 -15.84
N ASN A 155 14.25 -23.86 -16.31
CA ASN A 155 13.44 -25.04 -15.99
C ASN A 155 13.45 -25.37 -14.48
N ASP A 156 12.26 -25.58 -13.91
CA ASP A 156 11.97 -26.04 -12.52
C ASP A 156 12.37 -27.51 -12.25
N GLU A 157 13.46 -28.03 -12.82
CA GLU A 157 13.80 -29.47 -12.70
C GLU A 157 14.39 -29.90 -11.33
N VAL A 158 14.46 -29.00 -10.34
CA VAL A 158 14.88 -29.33 -8.96
C VAL A 158 13.77 -29.02 -7.96
N GLY A 159 12.61 -29.67 -8.11
CA GLY A 159 11.53 -29.58 -7.12
C GLY A 159 10.30 -30.43 -7.46
N GLY A 160 10.01 -31.45 -6.63
CA GLY A 160 8.86 -32.33 -6.82
C GLY A 160 7.48 -31.64 -6.74
N PRO A 161 6.40 -32.30 -7.16
CA PRO A 161 5.12 -31.67 -7.56
C PRO A 161 4.21 -31.17 -6.41
N THR A 162 4.69 -30.88 -5.20
CA THR A 162 3.81 -30.58 -4.04
C THR A 162 4.07 -29.26 -3.31
N GLN A 163 4.90 -28.35 -3.82
CA GLN A 163 5.11 -27.03 -3.17
C GLN A 163 5.07 -25.86 -4.16
N ARG A 164 3.88 -25.48 -4.64
CA ARG A 164 3.68 -24.27 -5.48
C ARG A 164 3.51 -22.96 -4.68
N HIS A 165 3.61 -23.01 -3.34
CA HIS A 165 3.43 -21.84 -2.46
C HIS A 165 4.73 -21.29 -1.84
N HIS A 166 5.88 -21.89 -2.16
CA HIS A 166 7.22 -21.33 -1.95
C HIS A 166 7.85 -21.20 -3.36
N SER A 167 8.45 -20.12 -3.83
CA SER A 167 8.67 -18.77 -3.33
C SER A 167 9.29 -17.99 -4.51
N LEU A 168 8.99 -16.70 -4.68
CA LEU A 168 9.79 -15.80 -5.53
C LEU A 168 11.29 -15.91 -5.24
N LYS A 169 11.65 -16.35 -4.02
CA LYS A 169 13.03 -16.64 -3.60
C LYS A 169 13.68 -17.74 -4.42
N ALA A 170 13.03 -18.87 -4.73
CA ALA A 170 13.64 -19.94 -5.52
C ALA A 170 13.95 -19.50 -6.97
N ALA A 171 13.03 -18.77 -7.59
CA ALA A 171 13.24 -18.16 -8.91
C ALA A 171 14.29 -17.04 -8.87
N ALA A 172 14.35 -16.24 -7.79
CA ALA A 172 15.38 -15.23 -7.57
C ALA A 172 16.77 -15.86 -7.40
N THR A 173 16.89 -16.95 -6.62
CA THR A 173 18.14 -17.69 -6.44
C THR A 173 18.68 -18.25 -7.75
N GLN A 174 17.81 -18.71 -8.64
CA GLN A 174 18.26 -19.22 -9.95
C GLN A 174 18.69 -18.10 -10.91
N ARG A 175 18.12 -16.89 -10.80
CA ARG A 175 18.56 -15.69 -11.54
C ARG A 175 19.89 -15.14 -11.04
N GLU A 176 20.13 -15.24 -9.74
CA GLU A 176 21.40 -14.86 -9.13
C GLU A 176 22.55 -15.71 -9.70
N ILE A 177 22.27 -16.98 -10.02
CA ILE A 177 23.21 -17.94 -10.61
C ILE A 177 23.37 -17.73 -12.13
N LEU A 178 22.28 -17.40 -12.85
CA LEU A 178 22.25 -17.21 -14.31
C LEU A 178 21.33 -16.04 -14.71
N PRO A 179 21.80 -14.78 -14.61
CA PRO A 179 20.94 -13.61 -14.81
C PRO A 179 20.48 -13.45 -16.26
N GLY A 180 21.31 -13.84 -17.24
CA GLY A 180 21.01 -13.77 -18.67
C GLY A 180 20.77 -12.35 -19.22
N VAL A 181 20.91 -11.33 -18.38
CA VAL A 181 20.71 -9.92 -18.72
C VAL A 181 21.81 -9.09 -18.04
N ASP A 182 22.40 -8.15 -18.77
CA ASP A 182 23.35 -7.17 -18.23
C ASP A 182 23.41 -5.94 -19.14
N THR A 183 23.91 -4.81 -18.65
CA THR A 183 24.07 -3.57 -19.43
C THR A 183 25.34 -2.84 -19.03
N VAL A 184 26.05 -2.31 -20.02
CA VAL A 184 27.19 -1.42 -19.81
C VAL A 184 27.10 -0.22 -20.75
N PHE A 185 27.56 0.94 -20.29
CA PHE A 185 27.60 2.16 -21.08
C PHE A 185 28.97 2.32 -21.73
N VAL A 186 29.00 2.49 -23.04
CA VAL A 186 30.24 2.74 -23.82
C VAL A 186 30.35 4.23 -24.09
N PRO A 187 31.46 4.89 -23.72
CA PRO A 187 31.62 6.32 -23.95
C PRO A 187 31.85 6.62 -25.44
N ILE A 188 31.33 7.75 -25.91
CA ILE A 188 31.56 8.29 -27.24
C ILE A 188 32.29 9.64 -27.09
N PRO A 189 33.62 9.66 -27.31
CA PRO A 189 34.42 10.85 -27.08
C PRO A 189 33.98 12.06 -27.92
N GLU A 190 33.56 11.85 -29.16
CA GLU A 190 33.23 12.95 -30.08
C GLU A 190 31.97 13.73 -29.68
N SER A 191 31.01 13.06 -29.04
CA SER A 191 29.71 13.64 -28.66
C SER A 191 29.54 13.84 -27.16
N SER A 192 30.53 13.47 -26.34
CA SER A 192 30.42 13.45 -24.88
C SER A 192 29.19 12.68 -24.38
N SER A 193 28.74 11.70 -25.15
CA SER A 193 27.57 10.88 -24.87
C SER A 193 27.97 9.41 -24.65
N TRP A 194 27.00 8.60 -24.23
CA TRP A 194 27.23 7.18 -23.95
C TRP A 194 26.17 6.34 -24.65
N GLU A 195 26.61 5.22 -25.22
CA GLU A 195 25.73 4.26 -25.87
C GLU A 195 25.61 2.99 -25.01
N PRO A 196 24.39 2.57 -24.66
CA PRO A 196 24.19 1.35 -23.92
C PRO A 196 24.43 0.12 -24.82
N VAL A 197 25.19 -0.82 -24.26
CA VAL A 197 25.29 -2.18 -24.77
C VAL A 197 24.52 -3.08 -23.83
N VAL A 198 23.56 -3.82 -24.38
CA VAL A 198 22.62 -4.68 -23.64
C VAL A 198 22.91 -6.13 -23.97
N LEU A 199 23.07 -6.96 -22.94
CA LEU A 199 23.03 -8.41 -23.02
C LEU A 199 21.60 -8.88 -22.71
N ASN A 200 21.04 -9.73 -23.57
CA ASN A 200 19.74 -10.35 -23.33
C ASN A 200 19.73 -11.85 -23.67
N ASN A 201 18.87 -12.60 -22.99
CA ASN A 201 18.69 -14.06 -23.06
C ASN A 201 19.96 -14.90 -22.79
N GLY A 202 21.00 -14.30 -22.20
CA GLY A 202 22.32 -14.91 -22.02
C GLY A 202 23.02 -15.27 -23.32
N ASP A 203 22.67 -14.62 -24.44
CA ASP A 203 23.12 -15.03 -25.78
C ASP A 203 23.40 -13.84 -26.69
N THR A 204 22.48 -12.88 -26.75
CA THR A 204 22.56 -11.78 -27.71
C THR A 204 23.06 -10.50 -27.03
N VAL A 205 24.08 -9.88 -27.61
CA VAL A 205 24.61 -8.58 -27.21
C VAL A 205 24.26 -7.56 -28.30
N ARG A 206 23.71 -6.42 -27.90
CA ARG A 206 23.26 -5.36 -28.83
C ARG A 206 23.78 -4.02 -28.36
N LYS A 207 24.23 -3.19 -29.29
CA LYS A 207 24.48 -1.77 -29.03
C LYS A 207 23.31 -0.97 -29.54
N ILE A 208 22.79 -0.09 -28.69
CA ILE A 208 21.58 0.69 -28.97
C ILE A 208 21.96 2.17 -29.00
N GLU A 209 21.51 2.87 -30.05
CA GLU A 209 21.66 4.32 -30.19
C GLU A 209 20.84 5.04 -29.11
N PHE A 210 21.47 6.03 -28.48
CA PHE A 210 20.94 6.71 -27.31
C PHE A 210 19.59 7.42 -27.56
N ASP A 211 19.51 8.27 -28.60
CA ASP A 211 18.34 9.15 -28.81
C ASP A 211 17.13 8.42 -29.38
N SER A 212 17.36 7.45 -30.27
CA SER A 212 16.29 6.84 -31.07
C SER A 212 15.88 5.44 -30.59
N GLY A 213 16.70 4.80 -29.75
CA GLY A 213 16.54 3.38 -29.41
C GLY A 213 16.79 2.44 -30.61
N LYS A 214 17.42 2.93 -31.68
CA LYS A 214 17.77 2.13 -32.87
C LYS A 214 18.91 1.19 -32.53
N GLU A 215 18.81 -0.05 -33.00
CA GLU A 215 19.90 -1.01 -32.90
C GLU A 215 21.01 -0.64 -33.88
N LEU A 216 22.22 -0.41 -33.37
CA LEU A 216 23.41 -0.09 -34.17
C LEU A 216 24.06 -1.37 -34.70
N TRP A 217 24.23 -2.35 -33.84
CA TRP A 217 24.69 -3.69 -34.20
C TRP A 217 24.18 -4.74 -33.21
N LYS A 218 24.19 -5.99 -33.67
CA LYS A 218 23.81 -7.18 -32.89
C LYS A 218 24.85 -8.27 -33.07
N PHE A 219 25.25 -8.89 -31.97
CA PHE A 219 26.06 -10.08 -31.91
C PHE A 219 25.27 -11.19 -31.20
N SER A 220 25.12 -12.35 -31.83
CA SER A 220 24.45 -13.53 -31.26
C SER A 220 25.44 -14.69 -31.24
N ARG A 221 25.56 -15.36 -30.09
CA ARG A 221 26.48 -16.49 -29.95
C ARG A 221 25.93 -17.74 -30.66
N ARG A 222 24.62 -17.96 -30.61
CA ARG A 222 23.95 -19.02 -31.40
C ARG A 222 24.11 -18.83 -32.91
N ASP A 223 23.99 -17.60 -33.40
CA ASP A 223 24.14 -17.31 -34.84
C ASP A 223 25.58 -17.58 -35.32
N ASN A 224 26.55 -17.60 -34.39
CA ASN A 224 27.96 -17.92 -34.63
C ASN A 224 28.32 -19.37 -34.28
N GLY A 225 27.33 -20.26 -34.12
CA GLY A 225 27.54 -21.71 -33.93
C GLY A 225 27.91 -22.12 -32.51
N GLU A 226 27.74 -21.26 -31.51
CA GLU A 226 27.95 -21.61 -30.10
C GLU A 226 26.67 -22.11 -29.42
N ASP A 227 26.83 -23.07 -28.49
CA ASP A 227 25.74 -23.53 -27.64
C ASP A 227 25.55 -22.61 -26.42
N SER A 228 24.88 -21.48 -26.64
CA SER A 228 24.51 -20.54 -25.57
C SER A 228 23.50 -21.13 -24.57
N ALA A 229 22.83 -22.24 -24.90
CA ALA A 229 21.90 -22.89 -23.98
C ALA A 229 22.67 -23.58 -22.84
N SER A 230 23.72 -24.34 -23.15
CA SER A 230 24.57 -24.95 -22.12
C SER A 230 25.62 -23.99 -21.54
N SER A 231 25.98 -22.92 -22.26
CA SER A 231 27.02 -21.96 -21.86
C SER A 231 26.56 -20.50 -21.91
N PRO A 232 25.64 -20.03 -21.04
CA PRO A 232 25.07 -18.68 -21.13
C PRO A 232 26.10 -17.59 -20.81
N SER A 233 25.98 -16.45 -21.51
CA SER A 233 26.66 -15.19 -21.17
C SER A 233 26.07 -14.60 -19.90
N ILE A 234 26.94 -14.11 -19.01
CA ILE A 234 26.55 -13.66 -17.66
C ILE A 234 26.93 -12.21 -17.34
N ARG A 235 27.91 -11.63 -18.04
CA ARG A 235 28.38 -10.24 -17.84
C ARG A 235 28.89 -9.61 -19.12
N ILE A 236 28.72 -8.30 -19.21
CA ILE A 236 29.40 -7.47 -20.19
C ILE A 236 30.17 -6.34 -19.50
N LEU A 237 31.37 -6.03 -20.01
CA LEU A 237 32.24 -4.99 -19.47
C LEU A 237 32.74 -4.11 -20.62
N ALA A 238 32.76 -2.80 -20.40
CA ALA A 238 33.34 -1.84 -21.33
C ALA A 238 34.14 -0.82 -20.53
N THR A 239 35.45 -0.78 -20.76
CA THR A 239 36.37 0.16 -20.11
C THR A 239 36.89 1.23 -21.08
N SER A 240 36.51 1.13 -22.35
CA SER A 240 36.90 2.05 -23.43
C SER A 240 35.83 2.07 -24.52
N ASN A 241 35.94 3.01 -25.46
CA ASN A 241 35.12 3.06 -26.67
C ASN A 241 35.53 2.02 -27.73
N LEU A 242 36.50 1.16 -27.45
CA LEU A 242 37.09 0.24 -28.43
C LEU A 242 36.56 -1.19 -28.29
N TYR A 243 36.40 -1.68 -27.06
CA TYR A 243 36.12 -3.09 -26.77
C TYR A 243 34.90 -3.26 -25.87
N VAL A 244 34.11 -4.28 -26.20
CA VAL A 244 33.09 -4.84 -25.30
C VAL A 244 33.53 -6.26 -24.95
N HIS A 245 33.77 -6.52 -23.67
CA HIS A 245 34.12 -7.84 -23.18
C HIS A 245 32.85 -8.58 -22.75
N VAL A 246 32.69 -9.82 -23.18
CA VAL A 246 31.57 -10.70 -22.83
C VAL A 246 32.12 -11.90 -22.06
N LEU A 247 31.59 -12.14 -20.87
CA LEU A 247 31.93 -13.28 -20.03
C LEU A 247 30.79 -14.29 -20.02
N SER A 248 31.13 -15.56 -20.21
CA SER A 248 30.17 -16.66 -20.29
C SER A 248 30.58 -17.82 -19.40
N LEU A 249 29.61 -18.51 -18.80
CA LEU A 249 29.89 -19.74 -18.07
C LEU A 249 29.97 -20.90 -19.04
N VAL A 250 30.93 -21.80 -18.83
CA VAL A 250 31.10 -23.03 -19.62
C VAL A 250 30.97 -24.23 -18.68
N PRO A 251 30.23 -25.30 -19.04
CA PRO A 251 30.16 -26.50 -18.21
C PRO A 251 31.54 -27.09 -17.93
N GLY A 252 31.90 -27.19 -16.65
CA GLY A 252 33.12 -27.83 -16.18
C GLY A 252 32.91 -29.28 -15.73
N LYS A 253 34.00 -29.90 -15.24
CA LYS A 253 33.95 -31.23 -14.58
C LYS A 253 33.38 -31.10 -13.16
N ASP A 254 32.88 -32.19 -12.59
CA ASP A 254 32.48 -32.30 -11.17
C ASP A 254 31.48 -31.23 -10.70
N ALA A 255 30.43 -30.96 -11.50
CA ALA A 255 29.40 -29.98 -11.18
C ALA A 255 29.92 -28.54 -10.96
N THR A 256 30.96 -28.14 -11.68
CA THR A 256 31.49 -26.76 -11.67
C THR A 256 31.28 -26.05 -13.01
N PHE A 257 31.49 -24.74 -13.03
CA PHE A 257 31.57 -23.92 -14.23
C PHE A 257 32.99 -23.40 -14.44
N GLY A 258 33.45 -23.41 -15.69
CA GLY A 258 34.56 -22.59 -16.17
C GLY A 258 34.06 -21.26 -16.72
N LEU A 259 34.99 -20.38 -17.14
CA LEU A 259 34.66 -19.10 -17.77
C LEU A 259 35.24 -19.03 -19.18
N LYS A 260 34.44 -18.49 -20.11
CA LYS A 260 34.86 -18.11 -21.46
C LYS A 260 34.82 -16.59 -21.58
N HIS A 261 35.84 -16.04 -22.23
CA HIS A 261 35.98 -14.62 -22.54
C HIS A 261 35.91 -14.39 -24.04
N GLN A 262 35.03 -13.48 -24.45
CA GLN A 262 34.93 -12.98 -25.82
C GLN A 262 35.14 -11.46 -25.84
N VAL A 263 35.77 -10.97 -26.89
CA VAL A 263 35.98 -9.53 -27.11
C VAL A 263 35.33 -9.14 -28.42
N LEU A 264 34.39 -8.20 -28.35
CA LEU A 264 33.71 -7.61 -29.49
C LEU A 264 34.27 -6.20 -29.75
N SER A 265 34.34 -5.82 -31.01
CA SER A 265 34.55 -4.42 -31.40
C SER A 265 33.35 -3.59 -30.96
N ALA A 266 33.56 -2.55 -30.14
CA ALA A 266 32.48 -1.67 -29.69
C ALA A 266 31.80 -0.90 -30.85
N HIS A 267 32.52 -0.71 -31.96
CA HIS A 267 32.03 0.00 -33.15
C HIS A 267 31.20 -0.90 -34.07
N SER A 268 31.65 -2.13 -34.33
CA SER A 268 31.04 -3.01 -35.35
C SER A 268 30.30 -4.22 -34.79
N GLY A 269 30.48 -4.55 -33.51
CA GLY A 269 29.99 -5.80 -32.91
C GLY A 269 30.71 -7.07 -33.38
N SER A 270 31.75 -6.95 -34.21
CA SER A 270 32.50 -8.10 -34.72
C SER A 270 33.34 -8.76 -33.63
N LEU A 271 33.38 -10.10 -33.64
CA LEU A 271 34.20 -10.89 -32.72
C LEU A 271 35.69 -10.75 -33.09
N LEU A 272 36.48 -10.21 -32.16
CA LEU A 272 37.92 -9.97 -32.30
C LEU A 272 38.76 -11.08 -31.66
N TYR A 273 38.31 -11.58 -30.50
CA TYR A 273 39.05 -12.56 -29.71
C TYR A 273 38.11 -13.44 -28.90
N GLN A 274 38.49 -14.70 -28.71
CA GLN A 274 37.78 -15.67 -27.89
C GLN A 274 38.75 -16.64 -27.23
N THR A 275 38.55 -16.92 -25.94
CA THR A 275 39.32 -17.92 -25.19
C THR A 275 38.55 -18.48 -24.00
N ASP A 276 38.89 -19.70 -23.60
CA ASP A 276 38.50 -20.26 -22.30
C ASP A 276 39.56 -19.87 -21.27
N LEU A 277 39.11 -19.31 -20.13
CA LEU A 277 40.00 -18.85 -19.09
C LEU A 277 40.63 -20.06 -18.35
N PRO A 278 41.95 -20.05 -18.11
CA PRO A 278 42.63 -21.17 -17.46
C PRO A 278 42.32 -21.24 -15.97
N ASP A 279 42.25 -22.48 -15.44
CA ASP A 279 42.19 -22.76 -14.00
C ASP A 279 41.01 -22.08 -13.26
N VAL A 280 39.85 -22.08 -13.91
CA VAL A 280 38.57 -21.60 -13.36
C VAL A 280 37.71 -22.79 -12.92
N SER A 281 37.30 -22.78 -11.65
CA SER A 281 36.32 -23.72 -11.11
C SER A 281 35.37 -22.98 -10.17
N ILE A 282 34.17 -22.68 -10.66
CA ILE A 282 33.12 -21.97 -9.94
C ILE A 282 32.00 -22.97 -9.57
N SER A 283 31.45 -22.87 -8.36
CA SER A 283 30.35 -23.74 -7.94
C SER A 283 29.11 -23.54 -8.82
N ARG A 284 28.43 -24.61 -9.23
CA ARG A 284 27.13 -24.53 -9.93
C ARG A 284 26.02 -23.89 -9.08
N GLU A 285 26.14 -23.95 -7.76
CA GLU A 285 25.17 -23.36 -6.83
C GLU A 285 25.27 -21.83 -6.76
N ARG A 286 26.40 -21.24 -7.18
CA ARG A 286 26.64 -19.79 -7.12
C ARG A 286 26.82 -19.18 -8.50
N GLY A 287 27.44 -19.88 -9.45
CA GLY A 287 27.51 -19.48 -10.86
C GLY A 287 27.97 -18.03 -11.05
N ALA A 288 27.15 -17.21 -11.71
CA ALA A 288 27.44 -15.80 -12.00
C ALA A 288 27.53 -14.89 -10.76
N ALA A 289 27.04 -15.34 -9.61
CA ALA A 289 27.10 -14.58 -8.36
C ALA A 289 28.53 -14.39 -7.85
N ASP A 290 29.45 -15.27 -8.23
CA ASP A 290 30.84 -15.24 -7.78
C ASP A 290 31.79 -14.69 -8.84
N VAL A 291 31.27 -13.94 -9.82
CA VAL A 291 32.08 -13.36 -10.90
C VAL A 291 31.85 -11.85 -10.96
N ILE A 292 32.94 -11.09 -10.82
CA ILE A 292 32.96 -9.62 -10.82
C ILE A 292 33.99 -9.14 -11.85
N GLY A 293 33.62 -8.16 -12.66
CA GLY A 293 34.58 -7.41 -13.48
C GLY A 293 35.10 -6.22 -12.70
N LEU A 294 36.42 -6.06 -12.60
CA LEU A 294 37.06 -4.92 -11.96
C LEU A 294 37.95 -4.18 -12.96
N SER A 295 37.95 -2.86 -12.91
CA SER A 295 38.88 -2.00 -13.65
C SER A 295 39.39 -0.89 -12.74
N LEU A 296 40.56 -0.34 -13.05
CA LEU A 296 40.99 0.97 -12.55
C LEU A 296 40.89 1.95 -13.72
N ASN A 297 39.75 2.63 -13.82
CA ASN A 297 39.59 3.71 -14.78
C ASN A 297 40.16 5.00 -14.17
N PRO A 298 40.97 5.81 -14.89
CA PRO A 298 41.33 7.13 -14.41
C PRO A 298 40.04 7.97 -14.24
N PRO A 299 39.96 8.86 -13.23
CA PRO A 299 38.82 9.77 -13.10
C PRO A 299 38.62 10.58 -14.38
N PHE A 300 37.36 10.84 -14.70
CA PHE A 300 36.77 11.22 -15.99
C PHE A 300 37.22 12.58 -16.60
N ALA A 301 38.51 12.93 -16.54
CA ALA A 301 39.03 14.21 -17.05
C ALA A 301 40.40 14.12 -17.74
N ALA A 302 40.87 12.92 -18.11
CA ALA A 302 42.21 12.78 -18.72
C ALA A 302 42.24 11.73 -19.85
N THR A 303 41.43 11.92 -20.89
CA THR A 303 41.58 11.18 -22.15
C THR A 303 41.74 12.08 -23.38
N GLU A 304 42.28 13.28 -23.20
CA GLU A 304 43.13 13.86 -24.25
C GLU A 304 44.57 13.42 -23.97
N GLY A 305 44.98 12.29 -24.57
CA GLY A 305 46.40 11.94 -24.68
C GLY A 305 46.87 10.59 -24.14
N ASN A 306 46.03 9.79 -23.46
CA ASN A 306 46.44 8.44 -23.02
C ASN A 306 46.01 7.39 -24.06
N THR A 307 46.97 6.85 -24.82
CA THR A 307 46.73 6.05 -26.03
C THR A 307 46.42 4.57 -25.78
N SER A 308 46.39 4.10 -24.53
CA SER A 308 46.13 2.69 -24.19
C SER A 308 44.88 2.55 -23.30
N PRO A 309 43.92 1.67 -23.67
CA PRO A 309 42.71 1.46 -22.87
C PRO A 309 43.03 0.77 -21.54
N PRO A 310 42.34 1.10 -20.44
CA PRO A 310 42.57 0.48 -19.14
C PRO A 310 42.29 -1.03 -19.18
N GLU A 311 43.24 -1.83 -18.66
CA GLU A 311 43.19 -3.30 -18.61
C GLU A 311 42.15 -3.77 -17.56
N PRO A 312 40.98 -4.31 -17.98
CA PRO A 312 40.00 -4.85 -17.04
C PRO A 312 40.47 -6.22 -16.54
N HIS A 313 40.12 -6.56 -15.30
CA HIS A 313 40.33 -7.88 -14.72
C HIS A 313 38.98 -8.54 -14.46
N VAL A 314 38.91 -9.85 -14.67
CA VAL A 314 37.84 -10.66 -14.08
C VAL A 314 38.33 -11.21 -12.75
N VAL A 315 37.46 -11.16 -11.75
CA VAL A 315 37.68 -11.71 -10.41
C VAL A 315 36.60 -12.74 -10.13
N TRP A 316 37.00 -13.91 -9.61
CA TRP A 316 36.04 -14.95 -9.24
C TRP A 316 36.40 -15.68 -7.95
N LEU A 317 35.39 -16.25 -7.30
CA LEU A 317 35.58 -17.16 -6.17
C LEU A 317 35.78 -18.58 -6.70
N GLN A 318 36.89 -19.20 -6.33
CA GLN A 318 37.21 -20.58 -6.69
C GLN A 318 36.56 -21.54 -5.67
N THR A 319 36.22 -22.76 -6.11
CA THR A 319 35.71 -23.84 -5.24
C THR A 319 36.63 -24.23 -4.07
N ASP A 320 37.92 -23.89 -4.12
CA ASP A 320 38.88 -24.05 -3.02
C ASP A 320 38.80 -22.94 -1.95
N GLY A 321 37.92 -21.94 -2.13
CA GLY A 321 37.75 -20.81 -1.23
C GLY A 321 38.77 -19.68 -1.38
N SER A 322 39.60 -19.72 -2.44
CA SER A 322 40.47 -18.61 -2.84
C SER A 322 39.78 -17.67 -3.83
N VAL A 323 40.09 -16.38 -3.77
CA VAL A 323 39.67 -15.40 -4.78
C VAL A 323 40.75 -15.32 -5.84
N ARG A 324 40.38 -15.47 -7.11
CA ARG A 324 41.31 -15.44 -8.23
C ARG A 324 41.03 -14.27 -9.15
N SER A 325 42.06 -13.74 -9.80
CA SER A 325 41.90 -12.69 -10.81
C SER A 325 42.78 -12.89 -12.03
N LEU A 326 42.30 -12.42 -13.18
CA LEU A 326 43.02 -12.48 -14.44
C LEU A 326 42.74 -11.22 -15.28
N PRO A 327 43.76 -10.59 -15.89
CA PRO A 327 43.55 -9.52 -16.86
C PRO A 327 42.85 -10.05 -18.11
N LEU A 328 41.91 -9.26 -18.64
CA LEU A 328 41.18 -9.55 -19.87
C LEU A 328 41.98 -9.07 -21.09
N ALA A 329 42.00 -9.89 -22.15
CA ALA A 329 42.79 -9.60 -23.34
C ALA A 329 42.29 -8.36 -24.12
N LEU A 330 43.24 -7.59 -24.63
CA LEU A 330 43.03 -6.41 -25.48
C LEU A 330 43.61 -6.67 -26.90
N PRO A 331 42.88 -7.37 -27.78
CA PRO A 331 43.34 -7.71 -29.13
C PRO A 331 43.41 -6.47 -30.05
N PRO A 332 44.24 -6.47 -31.11
CA PRO A 332 44.20 -5.43 -32.14
C PRO A 332 42.81 -5.30 -32.78
N LEU A 333 42.43 -4.06 -33.17
CA LEU A 333 41.13 -3.77 -33.80
C LEU A 333 40.96 -4.41 -35.19
N GLU A 334 42.06 -4.61 -35.92
CA GLU A 334 42.06 -5.33 -37.20
C GLU A 334 42.26 -6.83 -36.95
N LYS A 335 41.52 -7.68 -37.69
CA LYS A 335 41.67 -9.14 -37.64
C LYS A 335 43.06 -9.56 -38.14
N SER A 336 44.06 -9.50 -37.26
CA SER A 336 45.35 -10.14 -37.50
C SER A 336 45.23 -11.63 -37.20
N ALA A 337 45.54 -12.48 -38.16
CA ALA A 337 45.53 -13.95 -38.05
C ALA A 337 46.54 -14.52 -37.01
N SER A 338 47.16 -13.67 -36.18
CA SER A 338 48.30 -14.01 -35.32
C SER A 338 48.29 -13.38 -33.92
N PHE A 339 47.16 -12.83 -33.42
CA PHE A 339 47.10 -12.38 -32.02
C PHE A 339 47.14 -13.57 -31.05
N LYS A 340 48.29 -13.77 -30.40
CA LYS A 340 48.45 -14.71 -29.27
C LYS A 340 48.61 -13.88 -28.01
N PRO A 341 47.61 -13.81 -27.12
CA PRO A 341 47.76 -13.11 -25.86
C PRO A 341 48.83 -13.78 -25.01
N LYS A 342 49.49 -12.98 -24.18
CA LYS A 342 50.44 -13.46 -23.17
C LYS A 342 49.70 -14.46 -22.28
N LYS A 343 50.20 -15.70 -22.17
CA LYS A 343 49.67 -16.66 -21.19
C LYS A 343 49.99 -16.12 -19.79
N VAL A 344 48.97 -15.62 -19.10
CA VAL A 344 49.04 -15.14 -17.73
C VAL A 344 48.34 -16.18 -16.85
N SER A 345 48.98 -16.62 -15.77
CA SER A 345 48.35 -17.46 -14.76
C SER A 345 47.46 -16.61 -13.85
N PRO A 346 46.31 -17.13 -13.38
CA PRO A 346 45.48 -16.41 -12.43
C PRO A 346 46.27 -16.00 -11.17
N GLN A 347 46.08 -14.76 -10.73
CA GLN A 347 46.55 -14.33 -9.42
C GLN A 347 45.65 -14.92 -8.34
N ILE A 348 46.25 -15.48 -7.29
CA ILE A 348 45.52 -16.16 -6.22
C ILE A 348 45.62 -15.32 -4.94
N LEU A 349 44.47 -14.96 -4.38
CA LEU A 349 44.33 -14.35 -3.07
C LEU A 349 43.64 -15.33 -2.12
N ARG A 350 44.35 -15.75 -1.09
CA ARG A 350 43.78 -16.55 0.01
C ARG A 350 43.37 -15.63 1.16
N SER A 351 42.41 -16.09 1.96
CA SER A 351 42.05 -15.44 3.22
C SER A 351 43.29 -15.34 4.11
N ARG A 352 43.33 -14.31 4.97
CA ARG A 352 44.45 -14.16 5.93
C ARG A 352 44.55 -15.32 6.93
N LEU A 353 43.43 -16.02 7.16
CA LEU A 353 43.32 -17.21 7.99
C LEU A 353 42.92 -18.41 7.12
N ASP A 354 43.79 -19.41 7.03
CA ASP A 354 43.57 -20.62 6.22
C ASP A 354 42.36 -21.43 6.69
N GLU A 355 42.03 -21.40 7.98
CA GLU A 355 40.88 -22.10 8.56
C GLU A 355 39.51 -21.46 8.20
N ALA A 356 39.53 -20.23 7.68
CA ALA A 356 38.34 -19.44 7.35
C ALA A 356 38.42 -18.92 5.89
N PRO A 357 38.25 -19.82 4.90
CA PRO A 357 38.31 -19.46 3.48
C PRO A 357 37.20 -18.48 3.08
N PHE A 358 37.36 -17.86 1.91
CA PHE A 358 36.31 -17.02 1.34
C PHE A 358 35.13 -17.87 0.89
N THR A 359 33.92 -17.40 1.19
CA THR A 359 32.66 -18.07 0.86
C THR A 359 31.80 -17.27 -0.10
N GLU A 360 31.99 -15.96 -0.19
CA GLU A 360 31.16 -15.08 -1.03
C GLU A 360 31.93 -13.85 -1.53
N LEU A 361 31.64 -13.43 -2.76
CA LEU A 361 32.07 -12.15 -3.32
C LEU A 361 30.87 -11.20 -3.42
N ARG A 362 31.09 -9.92 -3.08
CA ARG A 362 30.10 -8.85 -3.21
C ARG A 362 30.65 -7.67 -4.01
N ASP A 363 29.83 -7.20 -4.94
CA ASP A 363 30.02 -5.90 -5.59
C ASP A 363 29.42 -4.81 -4.71
N VAL A 364 30.18 -3.73 -4.55
CA VAL A 364 29.82 -2.54 -3.78
C VAL A 364 29.58 -1.34 -4.69
N ALA A 365 29.28 -1.55 -5.97
CA ALA A 365 29.13 -0.52 -6.99
C ALA A 365 30.40 0.35 -7.16
N LEU A 366 31.58 -0.26 -6.95
CA LEU A 366 32.88 0.35 -7.23
C LEU A 366 33.77 -0.49 -8.18
N PRO A 367 33.21 -1.24 -9.16
CA PRO A 367 34.03 -2.09 -10.02
C PRO A 367 35.04 -1.29 -10.85
N ASP A 368 34.69 -0.07 -11.28
CA ASP A 368 35.55 0.85 -12.06
C ASP A 368 36.69 1.51 -11.27
N ARG A 369 36.64 1.39 -9.94
CA ARG A 369 37.72 1.78 -9.03
C ARG A 369 38.52 0.59 -8.51
N GLY A 370 38.16 -0.62 -8.96
CA GLY A 370 38.88 -1.85 -8.69
C GLY A 370 38.66 -2.39 -7.28
N PHE A 371 37.49 -2.12 -6.66
CA PHE A 371 37.15 -2.58 -5.32
C PHE A 371 36.00 -3.60 -5.32
N ALA A 372 36.11 -4.60 -4.46
CA ALA A 372 35.03 -5.53 -4.12
C ALA A 372 35.20 -6.01 -2.67
N ILE A 373 34.23 -6.76 -2.16
CA ILE A 373 34.29 -7.38 -0.84
C ILE A 373 34.33 -8.90 -0.97
N ALA A 374 35.21 -9.54 -0.21
CA ALA A 374 35.26 -10.99 -0.05
C ALA A 374 34.87 -11.36 1.38
N ILE A 375 33.80 -12.14 1.53
CA ILE A 375 33.28 -12.60 2.82
C ILE A 375 33.87 -13.97 3.13
N ARG A 376 34.24 -14.19 4.38
CA ARG A 376 34.84 -15.41 4.89
C ARG A 376 33.80 -16.30 5.58
N LYS A 377 34.16 -17.58 5.77
CA LYS A 377 33.33 -18.58 6.44
C LYS A 377 32.93 -18.21 7.87
N ASP A 378 33.74 -17.44 8.58
CA ASP A 378 33.50 -16.93 9.94
C ASP A 378 32.70 -15.62 9.97
N SER A 379 32.08 -15.23 8.86
CA SER A 379 31.29 -14.00 8.71
C SER A 379 32.09 -12.69 8.87
N LYS A 380 33.41 -12.75 8.81
CA LYS A 380 34.27 -11.57 8.61
C LYS A 380 34.38 -11.25 7.12
N ALA A 381 34.82 -10.04 6.80
CA ALA A 381 34.96 -9.60 5.42
C ALA A 381 36.26 -8.85 5.18
N GLU A 382 36.83 -9.05 3.99
CA GLU A 382 38.01 -8.36 3.51
C GLU A 382 37.66 -7.48 2.30
N VAL A 383 38.16 -6.24 2.31
CA VAL A 383 38.11 -5.35 1.16
C VAL A 383 39.22 -5.75 0.21
N ILE A 384 38.86 -6.21 -0.99
CA ILE A 384 39.82 -6.56 -2.03
C ILE A 384 39.97 -5.40 -3.02
N ARG A 385 41.21 -5.09 -3.41
CA ARG A 385 41.56 -3.96 -4.28
C ARG A 385 42.53 -4.40 -5.38
N LEU A 386 42.26 -3.97 -6.62
CA LEU A 386 43.27 -3.95 -7.67
C LEU A 386 44.23 -2.78 -7.44
N ARG A 387 45.54 -3.07 -7.35
CA ARG A 387 46.60 -2.06 -7.31
C ARG A 387 47.31 -1.97 -8.66
N PRO A 388 47.78 -0.77 -9.05
CA PRO A 388 48.70 -0.63 -10.19
C PRO A 388 49.92 -1.55 -10.01
N GLY A 389 50.34 -2.24 -11.06
CA GLY A 389 51.53 -3.09 -11.01
C GLY A 389 52.82 -2.26 -10.90
N GLU A 390 53.80 -2.76 -10.17
CA GLU A 390 55.12 -2.12 -10.06
C GLU A 390 55.81 -2.06 -11.44
N LYS A 391 56.45 -0.92 -11.75
CA LYS A 391 57.25 -0.69 -12.97
C LYS A 391 56.54 -1.03 -14.31
N GLY A 392 55.23 -0.78 -14.40
CA GLY A 392 54.46 -1.02 -15.62
C GLY A 392 54.05 -2.49 -15.85
N GLY A 393 54.12 -3.33 -14.80
CA GLY A 393 53.54 -4.68 -14.81
C GLY A 393 52.00 -4.68 -14.77
N SER A 394 51.41 -5.86 -15.00
CA SER A 394 49.95 -6.05 -14.89
C SER A 394 49.49 -5.79 -13.44
N ARG A 395 48.24 -5.33 -13.29
CA ARG A 395 47.66 -4.93 -12.00
C ARG A 395 47.61 -6.13 -11.05
N THR A 396 47.76 -5.89 -9.74
CA THR A 396 47.80 -6.94 -8.72
C THR A 396 46.59 -6.87 -7.80
N LEU A 397 45.89 -7.98 -7.60
CA LEU A 397 44.82 -8.10 -6.61
C LEU A 397 45.40 -8.27 -5.19
N THR A 398 44.97 -7.43 -4.25
CA THR A 398 45.45 -7.44 -2.87
C THR A 398 44.29 -7.28 -1.88
N SER A 399 44.43 -7.83 -0.67
CA SER A 399 43.56 -7.52 0.48
C SER A 399 43.97 -6.17 1.07
N ALA A 400 43.08 -5.17 1.00
CA ALA A 400 43.32 -3.80 1.43
C ALA A 400 42.99 -3.60 2.92
N TRP A 401 41.90 -4.19 3.40
CA TRP A 401 41.42 -4.03 4.78
C TRP A 401 40.63 -5.27 5.23
N GLU A 402 40.64 -5.57 6.52
CA GLU A 402 39.84 -6.63 7.13
C GLU A 402 38.92 -6.04 8.19
N PHE A 403 37.65 -6.41 8.15
CA PHE A 403 36.72 -6.11 9.22
C PHE A 403 36.77 -7.22 10.27
N ASP A 404 37.29 -6.89 11.46
CA ASP A 404 37.58 -7.88 12.51
C ASP A 404 36.33 -8.47 13.18
N ASP A 405 35.20 -7.76 13.15
CA ASP A 405 33.95 -8.22 13.75
C ASP A 405 33.22 -9.21 12.84
N ALA A 406 32.84 -10.36 13.39
CA ALA A 406 31.96 -11.31 12.69
C ALA A 406 30.54 -10.73 12.61
N SER A 407 30.00 -10.58 11.40
CA SER A 407 28.69 -9.96 11.19
C SER A 407 27.98 -10.60 10.00
N PRO A 408 27.21 -11.69 10.24
CA PRO A 408 26.54 -12.45 9.17
C PRO A 408 25.44 -11.65 8.44
N ASP A 409 24.87 -10.63 9.07
CA ASP A 409 23.88 -9.72 8.52
C ASP A 409 24.50 -8.47 7.88
N ALA A 410 25.83 -8.35 7.87
CA ALA A 410 26.47 -7.15 7.34
C ALA A 410 26.14 -6.91 5.88
N ILE A 411 25.83 -5.66 5.56
CA ILE A 411 25.61 -5.17 4.21
C ILE A 411 26.71 -4.19 3.83
N TYR A 412 27.04 -4.14 2.54
CA TYR A 412 28.12 -3.31 2.02
C TYR A 412 27.61 -2.45 0.87
N ALA A 413 28.01 -1.19 0.85
CA ALA A 413 27.74 -0.26 -0.23
C ALA A 413 29.00 0.58 -0.50
N GLY A 414 29.14 1.07 -1.73
CA GLY A 414 30.24 1.93 -2.13
C GLY A 414 29.75 3.29 -2.62
N HIS A 415 30.59 4.31 -2.47
CA HIS A 415 30.33 5.67 -2.91
C HIS A 415 31.61 6.32 -3.43
N ILE A 416 31.50 7.09 -4.51
CA ILE A 416 32.59 7.90 -5.06
C ILE A 416 32.24 9.37 -4.86
N ASN A 417 33.11 10.11 -4.19
CA ASN A 417 32.99 11.56 -4.15
C ASN A 417 33.53 12.15 -5.46
N VAL A 418 32.64 12.71 -6.27
CA VAL A 418 33.00 13.25 -7.60
C VAL A 418 34.05 14.37 -7.51
N HIS A 419 34.03 15.20 -6.46
CA HIS A 419 34.94 16.34 -6.35
C HIS A 419 36.36 15.92 -5.93
N THR A 420 36.47 15.00 -4.96
CA THR A 420 37.77 14.53 -4.46
C THR A 420 38.27 13.29 -5.19
N SER A 421 37.43 12.65 -6.01
CA SER A 421 37.67 11.35 -6.65
C SER A 421 37.92 10.19 -5.66
N ALA A 422 37.72 10.43 -4.37
CA ALA A 422 37.94 9.44 -3.32
C ALA A 422 36.80 8.41 -3.26
N ALA A 423 37.15 7.15 -3.06
CA ALA A 423 36.19 6.07 -2.86
C ALA A 423 35.99 5.75 -1.37
N TYR A 424 34.75 5.35 -1.05
CA TYR A 424 34.33 5.00 0.30
C TYR A 424 33.53 3.70 0.23
N ILE A 425 33.73 2.82 1.21
CA ILE A 425 32.93 1.62 1.39
C ILE A 425 32.30 1.70 2.77
N ASN A 426 30.98 1.59 2.83
CA ASN A 426 30.23 1.51 4.07
C ASN A 426 29.85 0.05 4.36
N ARG A 427 30.00 -0.35 5.62
CA ARG A 427 29.52 -1.60 6.20
C ARG A 427 28.50 -1.27 7.29
N VAL A 428 27.31 -1.85 7.20
CA VAL A 428 26.25 -1.72 8.22
C VAL A 428 25.88 -3.10 8.73
N PHE A 429 25.78 -3.25 10.05
CA PHE A 429 25.36 -4.51 10.68
C PHE A 429 24.72 -4.25 12.04
N PHE A 430 23.82 -5.14 12.47
CA PHE A 430 23.15 -5.04 13.76
C PHE A 430 23.86 -5.87 14.81
N GLN A 431 23.94 -5.35 16.03
CA GLN A 431 24.48 -6.06 17.19
C GLN A 431 23.39 -6.21 18.24
N ARG A 432 22.88 -7.43 18.37
CA ARG A 432 21.74 -7.81 19.21
C ARG A 432 22.02 -7.54 20.70
N SER A 433 23.21 -7.88 21.18
CA SER A 433 23.57 -7.74 22.60
C SER A 433 23.47 -6.29 23.13
N GLN A 434 23.61 -5.30 22.24
CA GLN A 434 23.57 -3.89 22.59
C GLN A 434 22.37 -3.14 21.98
N HIS A 435 21.59 -3.80 21.12
CA HIS A 435 20.56 -3.17 20.28
C HIS A 435 21.10 -1.96 19.51
N LEU A 436 22.32 -2.08 18.98
CA LEU A 436 22.99 -1.05 18.20
C LEU A 436 23.11 -1.46 16.74
N LEU A 437 22.88 -0.51 15.85
CA LEU A 437 23.26 -0.62 14.44
C LEU A 437 24.59 0.11 14.24
N ASN A 438 25.59 -0.59 13.71
CA ASN A 438 26.96 -0.12 13.56
C ASN A 438 27.21 0.34 12.12
N PHE A 439 27.79 1.54 11.96
CA PHE A 439 28.19 2.13 10.68
C PHE A 439 29.70 2.21 10.59
N HIS A 440 30.32 1.38 9.75
CA HIS A 440 31.77 1.43 9.50
C HIS A 440 32.03 1.94 8.07
N ASN A 441 32.64 3.10 7.96
CA ASN A 441 33.04 3.74 6.70
C ASN A 441 34.54 3.55 6.49
N TYR A 442 34.91 2.70 5.54
CA TYR A 442 36.27 2.55 5.05
C TYR A 442 36.54 3.58 3.95
N TRP A 443 37.42 4.54 4.24
CA TRP A 443 37.94 5.51 3.29
C TRP A 443 39.18 4.94 2.61
N THR A 444 39.08 4.69 1.30
CA THR A 444 40.08 3.88 0.57
C THR A 444 41.40 4.58 0.31
N ASP A 445 41.38 5.91 0.21
CA ASP A 445 42.53 6.74 -0.21
C ASP A 445 43.13 7.53 0.96
N ALA A 446 42.65 7.33 2.18
CA ALA A 446 43.26 7.89 3.39
C ALA A 446 44.68 7.36 3.60
N TYR A 447 45.55 8.18 4.23
CA TYR A 447 46.94 7.85 4.58
C TYR A 447 47.73 7.21 3.43
N ASP A 448 47.87 7.93 2.31
CA ASP A 448 48.60 7.47 1.12
C ASP A 448 48.11 6.11 0.56
N GLY A 449 46.81 5.83 0.72
CA GLY A 449 46.16 4.64 0.20
C GLY A 449 46.26 3.40 1.09
N SER A 450 46.72 3.54 2.34
CA SER A 450 46.58 2.48 3.35
C SER A 450 45.15 2.33 3.87
N GLY A 451 44.33 3.36 3.68
CA GLY A 451 42.93 3.41 4.08
C GLY A 451 42.72 3.65 5.58
N GLN A 452 41.49 4.06 5.93
CA GLN A 452 41.08 4.32 7.31
C GLN A 452 39.61 3.93 7.49
N VAL A 453 39.28 3.27 8.61
CA VAL A 453 37.88 3.09 9.02
C VAL A 453 37.49 4.19 10.02
N THR A 454 36.35 4.81 9.77
CA THR A 454 35.66 5.70 10.70
C THR A 454 34.23 5.21 10.86
N GLY A 455 33.58 5.47 11.99
CA GLY A 455 32.25 4.92 12.19
C GLY A 455 31.55 5.45 13.42
N PHE A 456 30.27 5.16 13.51
CA PHE A 456 29.42 5.46 14.65
C PHE A 456 28.37 4.36 14.81
N SER A 457 27.75 4.30 15.98
CA SER A 457 26.70 3.33 16.27
C SER A 457 25.55 4.05 16.98
N PHE A 458 24.33 3.62 16.71
CA PHE A 458 23.14 4.19 17.35
C PHE A 458 22.11 3.12 17.64
N ARG A 459 21.17 3.43 18.54
CA ARG A 459 20.13 2.50 18.97
C ARG A 459 19.21 2.16 17.81
N TRP A 460 18.98 0.88 17.60
CA TRP A 460 18.09 0.37 16.56
C TRP A 460 17.01 -0.51 17.16
N ASP A 461 15.77 -0.14 16.90
CA ASP A 461 14.61 -0.92 17.32
C ASP A 461 14.34 -2.04 16.29
N HIS A 462 15.07 -3.15 16.43
CA HIS A 462 14.98 -4.30 15.53
C HIS A 462 13.59 -4.93 15.52
N ASP A 463 12.91 -5.00 16.67
CA ASP A 463 11.55 -5.53 16.74
C ASP A 463 10.55 -4.72 15.90
N LYS A 464 10.83 -3.43 15.68
CA LYS A 464 9.98 -2.51 14.92
C LYS A 464 10.32 -2.45 13.44
N HIS A 465 11.61 -2.43 13.11
CA HIS A 465 12.10 -2.17 11.75
C HIS A 465 12.71 -3.41 11.08
N GLY A 466 13.19 -4.37 11.87
CA GLY A 466 13.86 -5.58 11.45
C GLY A 466 15.27 -5.34 10.92
N ASP A 467 15.74 -6.29 10.11
CA ASP A 467 17.08 -6.27 9.52
C ASP A 467 17.19 -5.17 8.47
N VAL A 468 18.37 -4.55 8.36
CA VAL A 468 18.71 -3.67 7.25
C VAL A 468 19.16 -4.53 6.07
N LEU A 469 18.39 -4.52 5.00
CA LEU A 469 18.64 -5.33 3.80
C LEU A 469 19.56 -4.61 2.80
N ALA A 470 19.43 -3.30 2.68
CA ALA A 470 20.30 -2.45 1.86
C ALA A 470 20.49 -1.07 2.52
N ALA A 471 21.68 -0.50 2.35
CA ALA A 471 22.06 0.80 2.87
C ALA A 471 22.95 1.55 1.88
N PRO A 472 22.46 1.89 0.66
CA PRO A 472 23.15 2.87 -0.18
C PRO A 472 23.46 4.12 0.65
N PHE A 473 24.62 4.72 0.41
CA PHE A 473 25.06 5.87 1.18
C PHE A 473 25.83 6.86 0.31
N GLU A 474 25.94 8.08 0.82
CA GLU A 474 26.87 9.08 0.34
C GLU A 474 27.74 9.56 1.48
N ALA A 475 29.02 9.79 1.17
CA ALA A 475 30.01 10.30 2.10
C ALA A 475 30.67 11.57 1.56
N ASN A 476 30.69 12.60 2.40
CA ASN A 476 31.42 13.83 2.17
C ASN A 476 32.45 14.03 3.27
N GLN A 477 33.69 14.32 2.86
CA GLN A 477 34.76 14.62 3.78
C GLN A 477 34.57 16.03 4.34
N VAL A 478 34.46 16.16 5.66
CA VAL A 478 34.33 17.46 6.35
C VAL A 478 35.67 17.89 6.95
N SER A 479 36.47 16.93 7.42
CA SER A 479 37.83 17.16 7.90
C SER A 479 38.73 15.97 7.54
N SER A 480 40.02 16.03 7.89
CA SER A 480 40.96 14.91 7.69
C SER A 480 40.59 13.64 8.46
N TYR A 481 39.69 13.71 9.45
CA TYR A 481 39.32 12.58 10.31
C TYR A 481 37.81 12.38 10.44
N ALA A 482 36.99 13.20 9.79
CA ALA A 482 35.53 13.17 9.93
C ALA A 482 34.85 13.12 8.55
N LEU A 483 33.93 12.17 8.43
CA LEU A 483 33.06 11.99 7.28
C LEU A 483 31.62 12.29 7.70
N LEU A 484 30.95 13.13 6.92
CA LEU A 484 29.51 13.27 7.01
C LEU A 484 28.87 12.23 6.09
N THR A 485 28.08 11.34 6.66
CA THR A 485 27.39 10.29 5.90
C THR A 485 25.88 10.39 6.01
N ARG A 486 25.23 10.14 4.89
CA ARG A 486 23.79 9.98 4.81
C ARG A 486 23.50 8.69 4.05
N SER A 487 22.56 7.89 4.54
CA SER A 487 22.26 6.57 4.00
C SER A 487 20.77 6.30 4.02
N ALA A 488 20.28 5.59 3.01
CA ALA A 488 18.90 5.16 2.94
C ALA A 488 18.80 3.67 3.22
N PHE A 489 17.99 3.27 4.20
CA PHE A 489 17.81 1.89 4.62
C PHE A 489 16.56 1.29 4.02
N VAL A 490 16.70 0.12 3.44
CA VAL A 490 15.59 -0.79 3.14
C VAL A 490 15.57 -1.85 4.24
N THR A 491 14.45 -1.99 4.94
CA THR A 491 14.35 -2.91 6.08
C THR A 491 13.45 -4.10 5.83
N SER A 492 13.61 -5.17 6.62
CA SER A 492 12.75 -6.36 6.51
C SER A 492 11.29 -6.08 6.89
N SER A 493 11.00 -5.04 7.68
CA SER A 493 9.63 -4.55 7.91
C SER A 493 8.96 -3.95 6.67
N GLY A 494 9.71 -3.71 5.59
CA GLY A 494 9.23 -3.06 4.38
C GLY A 494 9.30 -1.54 4.43
N SER A 495 10.08 -0.98 5.35
CA SER A 495 10.28 0.47 5.43
C SER A 495 11.44 0.91 4.54
N PHE A 496 11.31 2.10 3.95
CA PHE A 496 12.41 2.81 3.29
C PHE A 496 12.68 4.08 4.08
N GLN A 497 13.84 4.19 4.69
CA GLN A 497 14.14 5.24 5.65
C GLN A 497 15.42 5.96 5.28
N MET A 498 15.52 7.24 5.58
CA MET A 498 16.74 8.01 5.41
C MET A 498 17.32 8.38 6.75
N ILE A 499 18.60 8.09 6.93
CA ILE A 499 19.34 8.44 8.13
C ILE A 499 20.52 9.31 7.72
N GLN A 500 20.75 10.37 8.48
CA GLN A 500 21.96 11.15 8.42
C GLN A 500 22.60 11.11 9.80
N GLU A 501 23.81 10.57 9.86
CA GLU A 501 24.46 10.21 11.12
C GLU A 501 23.55 9.30 11.98
N ASP A 502 23.11 9.75 13.15
CA ASP A 502 22.24 8.99 14.08
C ASP A 502 20.76 9.42 14.00
N ARG A 503 20.39 10.32 13.07
CA ARG A 503 19.04 10.89 13.00
C ARG A 503 18.30 10.47 11.74
N HIS A 504 17.08 9.95 11.94
CA HIS A 504 16.12 9.77 10.86
C HIS A 504 15.72 11.13 10.27
N GLN A 505 15.90 11.27 8.95
CA GLN A 505 15.43 12.41 8.18
C GLN A 505 13.98 12.19 7.75
N TRP A 506 13.67 10.98 7.29
CA TRP A 506 12.32 10.57 6.92
C TRP A 506 12.18 9.04 6.95
N ILE A 507 10.94 8.56 7.14
CA ILE A 507 10.56 7.15 7.10
C ILE A 507 9.35 7.00 6.18
N ASN A 508 9.48 6.16 5.16
CA ASN A 508 8.41 5.78 4.24
C ASN A 508 8.05 4.31 4.45
N GLU A 509 6.84 4.05 4.93
CA GLU A 509 6.40 2.69 5.26
C GLU A 509 5.82 1.96 4.03
N GLU A 510 6.68 1.56 3.10
CA GLU A 510 6.29 0.87 1.86
C GLU A 510 5.64 -0.51 2.10
N GLY A 511 5.87 -1.13 3.26
CA GLY A 511 5.24 -2.39 3.67
C GLY A 511 3.71 -2.32 3.82
N LEU A 512 3.13 -1.12 3.94
CA LEU A 512 1.67 -0.91 3.97
C LEU A 512 0.98 -1.30 2.66
N ILE A 513 1.73 -1.43 1.58
CA ILE A 513 1.18 -1.89 0.31
C ILE A 513 0.75 -3.37 0.42
N GLU A 514 1.38 -4.14 1.31
CA GLU A 514 1.02 -5.52 1.61
C GLU A 514 -0.02 -5.60 2.75
N THR A 515 -0.94 -4.64 2.85
CA THR A 515 -1.99 -4.65 3.87
C THR A 515 -2.90 -5.86 3.68
N SER A 516 -2.95 -6.72 4.70
CA SER A 516 -3.78 -7.93 4.71
C SER A 516 -5.18 -7.63 5.27
N HIS A 517 -5.24 -6.87 6.37
CA HIS A 517 -6.46 -6.58 7.13
C HIS A 517 -6.48 -5.10 7.56
N VAL A 518 -7.68 -4.54 7.66
CA VAL A 518 -7.92 -3.19 8.14
C VAL A 518 -9.11 -3.19 9.09
N ALA A 519 -9.01 -2.45 10.18
CA ALA A 519 -10.09 -2.23 11.13
C ALA A 519 -10.26 -0.72 11.38
N PHE A 520 -11.52 -0.26 11.36
CA PHE A 520 -11.86 1.12 11.66
C PHE A 520 -12.37 1.25 13.10
N VAL A 521 -11.84 2.23 13.81
CA VAL A 521 -12.07 2.46 15.23
C VAL A 521 -12.64 3.84 15.40
N ASP A 522 -13.81 3.93 16.03
CA ASP A 522 -14.39 5.21 16.39
C ASP A 522 -13.59 5.84 17.54
N LEU A 523 -13.23 7.12 17.37
CA LEU A 523 -12.57 7.88 18.42
C LEU A 523 -13.54 8.17 19.58
N PRO A 524 -13.03 8.35 20.81
CA PRO A 524 -13.86 8.71 21.96
C PRO A 524 -14.38 10.15 21.83
N ARG A 525 -15.51 10.46 22.47
CA ARG A 525 -16.03 11.84 22.54
C ARG A 525 -15.35 12.62 23.65
N ARG A 526 -15.22 13.94 23.47
CA ARG A 526 -14.81 14.85 24.56
C ARG A 526 -15.84 14.79 25.69
N SER A 527 -15.36 14.53 26.91
CA SER A 527 -16.15 14.67 28.13
C SER A 527 -16.64 16.12 28.26
N ARG A 528 -17.96 16.33 28.24
CA ARG A 528 -18.56 17.59 28.70
C ARG A 528 -18.61 17.56 30.23
N ALA A 529 -18.37 18.70 30.88
CA ALA A 529 -18.37 18.83 32.35
C ALA A 529 -19.65 18.31 33.05
N SER A 530 -20.74 18.11 32.30
CA SER A 530 -21.97 17.46 32.74
C SER A 530 -21.90 15.92 32.89
N GLY A 531 -20.75 15.27 32.69
CA GLY A 531 -20.58 13.83 32.95
C GLY A 531 -21.26 12.86 31.96
N SER A 532 -21.84 13.35 30.86
CA SER A 532 -22.52 12.50 29.88
C SER A 532 -21.56 11.99 28.80
N ASN A 533 -20.65 11.10 29.16
CA ASN A 533 -19.75 10.39 28.25
C ASN A 533 -20.40 9.16 27.59
N VAL A 534 -21.70 9.22 27.39
CA VAL A 534 -22.49 8.03 27.12
C VAL A 534 -23.03 8.09 25.69
N THR A 535 -22.91 6.99 24.94
CA THR A 535 -23.62 6.79 23.67
C THR A 535 -25.09 7.13 23.86
N SER A 536 -25.81 7.63 22.85
CA SER A 536 -27.19 8.10 23.03
C SER A 536 -28.10 7.05 23.69
N ASP A 537 -27.84 5.76 23.44
CA ASP A 537 -28.59 4.64 23.99
C ASP A 537 -28.22 4.30 25.44
N ASP A 538 -26.93 4.26 25.78
CA ASP A 538 -26.53 4.04 27.18
C ASP A 538 -26.78 5.30 28.02
N ALA A 539 -26.76 6.50 27.40
CA ALA A 539 -27.12 7.76 28.02
C ALA A 539 -28.59 7.69 28.36
N LEU A 540 -29.42 7.21 27.44
CA LEU A 540 -30.83 6.94 27.70
C LEU A 540 -31.00 5.94 28.85
N ARG A 541 -30.22 4.85 28.89
CA ARG A 541 -30.32 3.83 29.96
C ARG A 541 -29.86 4.36 31.33
N LEU A 542 -28.82 5.18 31.38
CA LEU A 542 -28.36 5.84 32.60
C LEU A 542 -29.36 6.94 33.01
N LEU A 543 -29.86 7.74 32.08
CA LEU A 543 -30.90 8.78 32.30
C LEU A 543 -32.25 8.16 32.73
N GLN A 544 -32.58 6.95 32.26
CA GLN A 544 -33.76 6.19 32.68
C GLN A 544 -33.64 5.67 34.12
N ARG A 545 -32.42 5.47 34.61
CA ARG A 545 -32.14 5.09 36.01
C ARG A 545 -31.92 6.30 36.93
N GLU A 546 -31.67 7.49 36.38
CA GLU A 546 -31.54 8.73 37.15
C GLU A 546 -32.88 9.24 37.70
N GLY A 547 -32.93 9.44 39.02
CA GLY A 547 -34.04 10.13 39.67
C GLY A 547 -34.11 11.63 39.30
N PRO A 548 -35.26 12.28 39.52
CA PRO A 548 -35.48 13.68 39.13
C PRO A 548 -34.48 14.67 39.75
N ILE A 549 -34.01 14.39 40.96
CA ILE A 549 -33.01 15.23 41.66
C ILE A 549 -31.65 15.18 40.94
N GLY A 550 -31.19 13.99 40.54
CA GLY A 550 -29.95 13.84 39.78
C GLY A 550 -29.98 14.61 38.46
N ARG A 551 -31.13 14.61 37.77
CA ARG A 551 -31.33 15.40 36.55
C ARG A 551 -31.25 16.90 36.79
N ILE A 552 -31.88 17.41 37.85
CA ILE A 552 -31.84 18.85 38.20
C ILE A 552 -30.40 19.27 38.50
N VAL A 553 -29.68 18.50 39.32
CA VAL A 553 -28.27 18.78 39.65
C VAL A 553 -27.45 18.85 38.36
N ARG A 554 -27.58 17.86 37.46
CA ARG A 554 -26.90 17.85 36.16
C ARG A 554 -27.23 19.07 35.28
N HIS A 555 -28.50 19.48 35.24
CA HIS A 555 -28.91 20.66 34.49
C HIS A 555 -28.39 21.96 35.08
N VAL A 556 -28.36 22.09 36.42
CA VAL A 556 -27.80 23.25 37.12
C VAL A 556 -26.29 23.32 36.92
N THR A 557 -25.57 22.20 36.99
CA THR A 557 -24.14 22.16 36.70
C THR A 557 -23.85 22.51 35.23
N ALA A 558 -24.67 22.03 34.29
CA ALA A 558 -24.55 22.41 32.88
C ALA A 558 -24.89 23.90 32.63
N LEU A 559 -25.77 24.50 33.44
CA LEU A 559 -26.11 25.92 33.36
C LEU A 559 -24.98 26.82 33.85
N ALA A 560 -24.11 26.33 34.76
CA ALA A 560 -22.92 27.06 35.18
C ALA A 560 -21.93 27.33 34.03
N ASP A 561 -21.90 26.44 33.02
CA ASP A 561 -21.09 26.59 31.80
C ASP A 561 -21.79 27.43 30.71
N PHE A 562 -23.06 27.83 30.91
CA PHE A 562 -23.82 28.58 29.92
C PHE A 562 -23.28 29.99 29.64
N PRO A 563 -22.83 30.79 30.64
CA PRO A 563 -22.29 32.13 30.39
C PRO A 563 -21.06 32.12 29.49
N SER A 564 -20.14 31.18 29.68
CA SER A 564 -18.95 31.05 28.83
C SER A 564 -19.32 30.61 27.40
N ALA A 565 -20.30 29.72 27.24
CA ALA A 565 -20.82 29.34 25.93
C ALA A 565 -21.48 30.52 25.19
N VAL A 566 -22.23 31.37 25.90
CA VAL A 566 -22.87 32.58 25.33
C VAL A 566 -21.81 33.59 24.90
N MET A 567 -20.79 33.83 25.72
CA MET A 567 -19.69 34.75 25.37
C MET A 567 -18.92 34.26 24.14
N ALA A 568 -18.59 32.96 24.07
CA ALA A 568 -17.96 32.38 22.88
C ALA A 568 -18.85 32.52 21.62
N THR A 569 -20.17 32.39 21.77
CA THR A 569 -21.12 32.57 20.66
C THR A 569 -21.16 34.04 20.20
N LEU A 570 -21.16 34.98 21.15
CA LEU A 570 -21.13 36.42 20.85
C LEU A 570 -19.81 36.83 20.19
N GLU A 571 -18.66 36.32 20.65
CA GLU A 571 -17.36 36.54 20.03
C GLU A 571 -17.29 35.97 18.59
N GLY A 572 -17.90 34.80 18.36
CA GLY A 572 -18.06 34.22 17.02
C GLY A 572 -18.91 35.09 16.07
N ILE A 573 -19.96 35.73 16.59
CA ILE A 573 -20.81 36.65 15.83
C ILE A 573 -20.11 38.01 15.58
N VAL A 574 -19.31 38.50 16.54
CA VAL A 574 -18.58 39.77 16.41
C VAL A 574 -17.39 39.64 15.46
N SER A 575 -16.61 38.57 15.55
CA SER A 575 -15.48 38.30 14.65
C SER A 575 -15.90 38.19 13.19
N THR A 576 -17.06 37.58 12.91
CA THR A 576 -17.66 37.50 11.57
C THR A 576 -18.20 38.84 11.06
N ALA A 577 -18.57 39.77 11.94
CA ALA A 577 -19.00 41.11 11.55
C ALA A 577 -17.83 42.06 11.22
N THR A 578 -16.62 41.80 11.75
CA THR A 578 -15.45 42.67 11.58
C THR A 578 -14.51 42.31 10.41
N SER A 579 -14.62 41.12 9.81
CA SER A 579 -13.78 40.74 8.66
C SER A 579 -14.29 41.35 7.35
N ARG A 580 -13.77 42.54 7.00
CA ARG A 580 -13.89 43.11 5.64
C ARG A 580 -13.03 42.30 4.66
N GLY A 581 -13.59 41.20 4.18
CA GLY A 581 -12.99 40.34 3.16
C GLY A 581 -14.03 39.33 2.69
N GLY A 582 -14.80 39.71 1.67
CA GLY A 582 -15.81 38.85 1.08
C GLY A 582 -15.19 37.58 0.50
N ILE A 583 -15.93 36.48 0.65
CA ILE A 583 -15.73 35.15 0.02
C ILE A 583 -14.81 34.19 0.81
N ALA A 584 -13.68 34.59 1.38
CA ALA A 584 -12.83 33.65 2.15
C ALA A 584 -13.28 33.40 3.61
N ALA A 585 -14.01 34.33 4.22
CA ALA A 585 -14.43 34.24 5.62
C ALA A 585 -15.59 33.26 5.89
N GLY A 586 -16.31 32.83 4.85
CA GLY A 586 -17.41 31.86 4.97
C GLY A 586 -16.94 30.45 5.36
N GLN A 587 -15.69 30.10 5.03
CA GLN A 587 -15.08 28.81 5.40
C GLN A 587 -14.45 28.85 6.80
N ALA A 588 -13.96 30.00 7.27
CA ALA A 588 -13.48 30.15 8.65
C ALA A 588 -14.62 30.04 9.68
N ALA A 589 -15.83 30.50 9.32
CA ALA A 589 -17.02 30.41 10.16
C ALA A 589 -17.56 28.98 10.37
N SER A 590 -17.22 28.01 9.51
CA SER A 590 -17.57 26.59 9.73
C SER A 590 -16.55 25.88 10.61
N ARG A 591 -15.27 26.25 10.55
CA ARG A 591 -14.22 25.71 11.45
C ARG A 591 -14.37 26.23 12.88
N ALA A 592 -14.72 27.50 13.08
CA ALA A 592 -14.85 28.09 14.41
C ALA A 592 -16.13 27.67 15.18
N TYR A 593 -17.16 27.17 14.49
CA TYR A 593 -18.39 26.68 15.14
C TYR A 593 -18.27 25.22 15.61
N ASP A 594 -17.34 24.45 15.04
CA ASP A 594 -17.12 23.04 15.35
C ASP A 594 -15.94 22.82 16.32
N ASP A 595 -14.98 23.75 16.41
CA ASP A 595 -13.89 23.75 17.40
C ASP A 595 -13.99 24.95 18.36
N LEU A 596 -14.57 24.73 19.54
CA LEU A 596 -14.42 25.67 20.66
C LEU A 596 -12.92 25.74 21.06
N PRO A 597 -12.32 26.93 21.21
CA PRO A 597 -10.98 27.06 21.76
C PRO A 597 -10.95 26.67 23.24
N LEU A 598 -9.81 26.14 23.69
CA LEU A 598 -9.53 25.82 25.09
C LEU A 598 -9.71 27.07 25.98
N PRO A 599 -10.34 26.98 27.16
CA PRO A 599 -10.12 28.00 28.19
C PRO A 599 -8.65 27.95 28.63
N PRO A 600 -8.01 29.09 28.95
CA PRO A 600 -6.65 29.11 29.44
C PRO A 600 -6.56 28.28 30.73
N LEU A 601 -5.62 27.34 30.78
CA LEU A 601 -5.25 26.60 31.98
C LEU A 601 -4.82 27.62 33.05
N ILE A 602 -5.65 27.77 34.09
CA ILE A 602 -5.24 28.43 35.33
C ILE A 602 -4.19 27.52 35.95
N ALA A 603 -2.93 27.97 35.92
CA ALA A 603 -1.82 27.32 36.60
C ALA A 603 -2.13 27.26 38.10
N GLY A 604 -2.35 26.04 38.63
CA GLY A 604 -2.33 25.80 40.06
C GLY A 604 -0.92 26.01 40.60
N GLU A 605 -0.84 26.74 41.71
CA GLU A 605 0.39 27.11 42.41
C GLU A 605 1.32 25.90 42.69
N PRO A 606 2.65 26.05 42.57
CA PRO A 606 3.59 24.99 42.90
C PRO A 606 3.73 24.83 44.41
N ALA A 607 3.56 23.59 44.89
CA ALA A 607 3.89 23.20 46.26
C ALA A 607 5.42 23.30 46.51
N HIS A 608 5.73 23.68 47.75
CA HIS A 608 7.01 24.13 48.28
C HIS A 608 8.24 23.23 48.03
N GLU A 609 9.37 23.94 47.90
CA GLU A 609 10.76 23.51 47.87
C GLU A 609 11.18 22.56 49.00
N ILE A 610 12.01 21.56 48.67
CA ILE A 610 13.19 21.19 49.47
C ILE A 610 14.37 20.91 48.52
N ARG A 611 15.37 21.80 48.53
CA ARG A 611 16.71 21.61 47.93
C ARG A 611 17.62 20.84 48.90
N PRO A 612 18.63 20.12 48.40
CA PRO A 612 20.01 20.67 48.37
C PRO A 612 20.79 20.21 47.11
N ALA A 613 21.99 20.65 46.76
CA ALA A 613 22.78 21.87 46.90
C ALA A 613 23.92 21.72 45.87
N ALA A 614 24.14 22.72 45.01
CA ALA A 614 25.28 22.75 44.08
C ALA A 614 26.26 23.87 44.44
N LYS A 615 27.55 23.54 44.45
CA LYS A 615 28.76 24.39 44.43
C LYS A 615 29.65 23.80 43.32
N LYS A 616 30.43 24.47 42.47
CA LYS A 616 30.92 25.85 42.24
C LYS A 616 31.49 25.82 40.79
N ALA A 617 31.15 26.76 39.90
CA ALA A 617 31.90 27.99 39.53
C ALA A 617 32.96 27.86 38.40
N GLY A 618 32.91 28.83 37.46
CA GLY A 618 34.00 29.25 36.52
C GLY A 618 33.60 29.23 35.03
N SER A 619 33.20 30.35 34.38
CA SER A 619 34.03 31.43 33.77
C SER A 619 34.78 30.96 32.48
N GLN A 620 34.81 31.58 31.29
CA GLN A 620 34.52 32.94 30.79
C GLN A 620 34.54 32.95 29.23
N ARG A 621 33.47 33.49 28.61
CA ARG A 621 33.38 34.43 27.46
C ARG A 621 34.67 34.93 26.74
N HIS A 622 34.56 35.07 25.40
CA HIS A 622 34.64 36.29 24.53
C HIS A 622 35.10 35.88 23.11
N ARG A 623 34.82 36.53 21.96
CA ARG A 623 34.25 37.83 21.55
C ARG A 623 34.08 37.74 20.02
N GLU A 624 33.10 38.40 19.41
CA GLU A 624 33.34 38.94 18.06
C GLU A 624 32.62 40.27 17.84
N MET A 625 33.31 41.12 17.08
CA MET A 625 33.21 42.57 17.08
C MET A 625 32.16 43.12 16.12
N LYS A 626 31.63 44.28 16.49
CA LYS A 626 30.83 45.19 15.66
C LYS A 626 31.73 46.31 15.15
N LYS A 627 31.60 46.72 13.87
CA LYS A 627 31.95 48.07 13.40
C LYS A 627 31.03 48.53 12.26
N GLU A 628 30.95 49.84 12.13
CA GLU A 628 29.83 50.71 11.72
C GLU A 628 29.84 51.20 10.25
N ARG A 629 28.64 51.59 9.77
CA ARG A 629 28.26 52.66 8.79
C ARG A 629 28.76 52.54 7.33
N THR A 630 27.98 52.85 6.28
CA THR A 630 27.32 54.13 5.93
C THR A 630 26.16 53.97 4.91
N LYS A 631 25.29 55.00 4.83
CA LYS A 631 24.09 55.15 3.98
C LYS A 631 24.34 55.25 2.46
N GLY A 632 23.37 54.80 1.66
CA GLY A 632 22.97 55.47 0.41
C GLY A 632 22.45 54.56 -0.71
N GLY A 633 21.19 54.75 -1.14
CA GLY A 633 20.75 54.43 -2.51
C GLY A 633 19.62 53.40 -2.68
N LYS A 634 18.52 53.86 -3.27
CA LYS A 634 17.34 53.08 -3.75
C LYS A 634 17.74 51.85 -4.57
N LYS A 635 17.08 50.70 -4.35
CA LYS A 635 16.41 49.87 -5.41
C LYS A 635 15.78 48.58 -4.85
N THR A 636 14.56 48.32 -5.34
CA THR A 636 13.86 47.02 -5.50
C THR A 636 13.80 46.02 -4.34
N LYS A 637 12.57 45.81 -3.84
CA LYS A 637 12.17 44.68 -2.99
C LYS A 637 12.37 43.37 -3.78
N THR A 638 13.51 42.72 -3.55
CA THR A 638 13.67 41.29 -3.84
C THR A 638 13.17 40.55 -2.59
N THR A 639 12.12 39.77 -2.74
CA THR A 639 11.64 38.80 -1.75
C THR A 639 12.79 37.88 -1.38
N VAL A 640 13.19 37.92 -0.10
CA VAL A 640 14.03 36.90 0.53
C VAL A 640 13.26 35.58 0.43
N PRO A 641 13.83 34.49 -0.11
CA PRO A 641 13.21 33.18 0.02
C PRO A 641 13.14 32.88 1.51
N GLU A 642 11.95 32.58 2.02
CA GLU A 642 11.81 31.97 3.35
C GLU A 642 12.83 30.84 3.45
N GLU A 643 13.67 30.89 4.50
CA GLU A 643 14.39 29.71 4.95
C GLU A 643 13.33 28.63 5.15
N GLU A 644 13.36 27.67 4.23
CA GLU A 644 12.56 26.45 4.25
C GLU A 644 12.89 25.72 5.55
N GLU A 645 12.11 26.03 6.59
CA GLU A 645 12.11 25.37 7.88
C GLU A 645 12.04 23.87 7.60
N ALA A 646 13.08 23.13 8.00
CA ALA A 646 13.14 21.69 7.78
C ALA A 646 11.84 21.06 8.30
N PRO A 647 11.14 20.25 7.50
CA PRO A 647 9.87 19.67 7.94
C PRO A 647 10.10 18.91 9.23
N ALA A 648 9.20 19.11 10.21
CA ALA A 648 9.14 18.26 11.39
C ALA A 648 9.07 16.79 10.93
N ILE A 649 9.78 15.90 11.64
CA ILE A 649 9.83 14.47 11.33
C ILE A 649 8.43 13.88 11.60
N ASP A 650 7.51 14.03 10.65
CA ASP A 650 6.11 13.57 10.71
C ASP A 650 5.97 12.04 10.62
N SER A 651 7.09 11.29 10.65
CA SER A 651 7.15 9.88 10.24
C SER A 651 7.53 8.86 11.32
N VAL A 652 7.89 9.29 12.54
CA VAL A 652 8.18 8.33 13.64
C VAL A 652 6.97 8.29 14.57
N ALA A 653 6.06 7.34 14.33
CA ALA A 653 4.99 7.09 15.26
C ALA A 653 5.51 6.34 16.49
N PRO A 654 5.06 6.70 17.70
CA PRO A 654 5.43 5.97 18.91
C PRO A 654 4.83 4.57 18.91
N ARG A 655 5.41 3.66 19.71
CA ARG A 655 4.85 2.30 19.89
C ARG A 655 3.49 2.32 20.56
N THR A 656 3.36 3.21 21.54
CA THR A 656 2.14 3.41 22.33
C THR A 656 1.96 4.89 22.59
N LEU A 657 0.72 5.32 22.78
CA LEU A 657 0.41 6.68 23.20
C LEU A 657 0.28 6.79 24.71
N ASN A 658 1.02 7.73 25.30
CA ASN A 658 0.82 8.14 26.70
C ASN A 658 -0.47 8.94 26.84
N SER A 659 -1.07 8.97 28.04
CA SER A 659 -2.33 9.67 28.32
C SER A 659 -2.34 11.16 27.91
N THR A 660 -1.23 11.87 28.08
CA THR A 660 -1.07 13.28 27.66
C THR A 660 -1.10 13.44 26.14
N THR A 661 -0.63 12.45 25.39
CA THR A 661 -0.58 12.43 23.92
C THR A 661 -1.86 11.89 23.29
N VAL A 662 -2.71 11.18 24.05
CA VAL A 662 -4.06 10.76 23.63
C VAL A 662 -5.05 11.93 23.62
N ALA A 663 -4.77 13.00 24.37
CA ALA A 663 -5.64 14.16 24.55
C ALA A 663 -6.12 14.88 23.26
N PRO A 664 -5.46 14.86 22.09
CA PRO A 664 -6.00 15.47 20.86
C PRO A 664 -6.89 14.53 20.01
N TYR A 665 -6.93 13.22 20.30
CA TYR A 665 -7.62 12.23 19.48
C TYR A 665 -9.07 11.99 19.93
N TYR A 666 -9.92 12.99 19.66
CA TYR A 666 -11.36 12.88 19.90
C TYR A 666 -12.14 12.79 18.59
N SER A 667 -13.28 12.09 18.63
CA SER A 667 -14.19 12.03 17.49
C SER A 667 -14.76 13.40 17.19
N ASP A 668 -14.87 13.69 15.91
CA ASP A 668 -15.70 14.77 15.42
C ASP A 668 -17.19 14.49 15.69
N LYS A 669 -18.02 15.52 15.52
CA LYS A 669 -19.46 15.45 15.73
C LYS A 669 -20.13 14.40 14.82
N TRP A 670 -19.64 14.27 13.59
CA TRP A 670 -20.21 13.46 12.53
C TRP A 670 -19.58 12.06 12.40
N GLY A 671 -18.52 11.75 13.16
CA GLY A 671 -17.84 10.47 13.11
C GLY A 671 -17.17 10.21 11.76
N VAL A 672 -16.71 11.27 11.08
CA VAL A 672 -15.89 11.18 9.87
C VAL A 672 -14.43 10.94 10.25
N ARG A 673 -13.99 11.46 11.41
CA ARG A 673 -12.65 11.23 11.96
C ARG A 673 -12.65 9.95 12.79
N GLN A 674 -11.94 8.95 12.29
CA GLN A 674 -11.77 7.61 12.85
C GLN A 674 -10.29 7.24 12.85
N LEU A 675 -9.93 6.22 13.62
CA LEU A 675 -8.63 5.57 13.55
C LEU A 675 -8.73 4.36 12.62
N MET A 676 -7.94 4.34 11.56
CA MET A 676 -7.79 3.19 10.67
C MET A 676 -6.56 2.41 11.09
N ILE A 677 -6.74 1.16 11.51
CA ILE A 677 -5.67 0.26 11.91
C ILE A 677 -5.43 -0.75 10.80
N SER A 678 -4.22 -0.77 10.26
CA SER A 678 -3.82 -1.62 9.13
C SER A 678 -2.77 -2.63 9.59
N ALA A 679 -2.98 -3.91 9.24
CA ALA A 679 -2.01 -4.98 9.49
C ALA A 679 -1.35 -5.43 8.17
N THR A 680 -0.04 -5.33 8.10
CA THR A 680 0.73 -5.76 6.93
C THR A 680 0.91 -7.29 6.92
N ALA A 681 1.17 -7.86 5.75
CA ALA A 681 1.53 -9.27 5.58
C ALA A 681 2.83 -9.65 6.33
N ARG A 682 3.59 -8.66 6.80
CA ARG A 682 4.82 -8.83 7.58
C ARG A 682 4.60 -8.78 9.09
N GLY A 683 3.35 -8.69 9.57
CA GLY A 683 3.02 -8.67 10.99
C GLY A 683 3.20 -7.31 11.67
N LYS A 684 3.33 -6.22 10.92
CA LYS A 684 3.41 -4.84 11.45
C LYS A 684 2.03 -4.17 11.43
N LEU A 685 1.73 -3.43 12.49
CA LEU A 685 0.49 -2.71 12.70
C LEU A 685 0.72 -1.21 12.62
N TYR A 686 -0.19 -0.49 11.97
CA TYR A 686 -0.19 0.96 11.89
C TYR A 686 -1.55 1.51 12.21
N ALA A 687 -1.62 2.49 13.11
CA ALA A 687 -2.81 3.29 13.35
C ALA A 687 -2.68 4.63 12.62
N GLN A 688 -3.65 4.97 11.80
CA GLN A 688 -3.66 6.17 10.97
C GLN A 688 -4.95 6.97 11.19
N ASP A 689 -4.83 8.29 11.34
CA ASP A 689 -5.98 9.18 11.58
C ASP A 689 -6.65 9.59 10.25
N THR A 690 -7.90 9.17 10.03
CA THR A 690 -8.62 9.45 8.78
C THR A 690 -8.96 10.93 8.60
N GLY A 691 -9.04 11.73 9.68
CA GLY A 691 -9.36 13.15 9.60
C GLY A 691 -8.15 14.07 9.43
N MET A 692 -6.93 13.55 9.61
CA MET A 692 -5.67 14.30 9.53
C MET A 692 -4.79 13.76 8.40
N LYS A 693 -5.38 13.58 7.21
CA LYS A 693 -4.69 13.06 6.00
C LYS A 693 -3.87 11.79 6.25
N VAL A 694 -4.37 10.91 7.13
CA VAL A 694 -3.81 9.57 7.36
C VAL A 694 -2.42 9.62 8.04
N GLN A 695 -2.20 10.63 8.89
CA GLN A 695 -1.02 10.73 9.75
C GLN A 695 -0.92 9.50 10.67
N TYR A 696 0.29 8.96 10.83
CA TYR A 696 0.55 7.85 11.75
C TYR A 696 0.40 8.30 13.20
N VAL A 697 -0.36 7.53 13.97
CA VAL A 697 -0.70 7.80 15.37
C VAL A 697 0.15 6.93 16.30
N TRP A 698 0.18 5.63 16.04
CA TRP A 698 1.09 4.67 16.67
C TRP A 698 1.40 3.53 15.69
N GLU A 699 2.50 2.83 15.92
CA GLU A 699 2.89 1.65 15.14
C GLU A 699 3.50 0.57 16.04
N SER A 700 3.23 -0.69 15.72
CA SER A 700 3.67 -1.82 16.56
C SER A 700 3.94 -3.06 15.72
N SER A 701 4.62 -4.05 16.29
CA SER A 701 4.87 -5.35 15.65
C SER A 701 4.30 -6.46 16.52
N LEU A 702 3.68 -7.47 15.91
CA LEU A 702 3.04 -8.58 16.63
C LEU A 702 4.06 -9.52 17.28
N VAL A 703 5.11 -9.89 16.56
CA VAL A 703 6.13 -10.86 17.02
C VAL A 703 7.57 -10.35 16.83
N GLY A 704 7.76 -9.16 16.27
CA GLY A 704 9.08 -8.67 15.86
C GLY A 704 9.55 -9.29 14.55
N PHE A 705 10.81 -9.04 14.19
CA PHE A 705 11.41 -9.47 12.92
C PHE A 705 12.54 -10.49 13.11
N GLY A 706 12.47 -11.27 14.20
CA GLY A 706 13.50 -12.23 14.60
C GLY A 706 14.45 -11.62 15.63
N GLN A 707 15.61 -12.23 15.82
CA GLN A 707 16.61 -11.77 16.79
C GLN A 707 17.72 -10.91 16.17
N GLY A 708 17.74 -10.76 14.84
CA GLY A 708 18.80 -10.08 14.09
C GLY A 708 20.03 -10.96 13.85
N GLU A 709 21.15 -10.36 13.43
CA GLU A 709 22.42 -11.07 13.21
C GLU A 709 22.30 -12.29 12.27
N GLY A 710 21.45 -12.19 11.24
CA GLY A 710 21.30 -13.21 10.21
C GLY A 710 20.32 -14.33 10.54
N ASP A 711 19.71 -14.31 11.74
CA ASP A 711 18.62 -15.21 12.10
C ASP A 711 17.39 -14.96 11.21
N ALA A 712 16.70 -16.03 10.81
CA ALA A 712 15.52 -15.91 9.97
C ALA A 712 14.35 -15.22 10.71
N SER A 713 13.68 -14.27 10.06
CA SER A 713 12.49 -13.62 10.61
C SER A 713 11.30 -14.59 10.71
N PRO A 714 10.44 -14.48 11.74
CA PRO A 714 9.21 -15.25 11.84
C PRO A 714 8.23 -14.87 10.72
N VAL A 715 7.43 -15.85 10.27
CA VAL A 715 6.37 -15.62 9.27
C VAL A 715 5.04 -15.46 9.99
N VAL A 716 4.32 -14.38 9.70
CA VAL A 716 3.03 -14.04 10.30
C VAL A 716 1.95 -14.02 9.23
N ASP A 717 0.86 -14.76 9.45
CA ASP A 717 -0.32 -14.76 8.58
C ASP A 717 -1.54 -14.39 9.43
N VAL A 718 -1.94 -13.12 9.34
CA VAL A 718 -3.10 -12.60 10.07
C VAL A 718 -4.37 -13.21 9.48
N LYS A 719 -5.18 -13.85 10.32
CA LYS A 719 -6.47 -14.48 9.94
C LYS A 719 -7.69 -13.66 10.32
N TYR A 720 -7.56 -12.82 11.34
CA TYR A 720 -8.64 -11.97 11.83
C TYR A 720 -8.10 -10.74 12.53
N MET A 721 -8.74 -9.59 12.29
CA MET A 721 -8.49 -8.35 13.01
C MET A 721 -9.75 -7.50 12.99
N ASP A 722 -10.34 -7.24 14.16
CA ASP A 722 -11.48 -6.32 14.29
C ASP A 722 -11.67 -5.85 15.74
N VAL A 723 -12.42 -4.76 15.90
CA VAL A 723 -12.86 -4.25 17.20
C VAL A 723 -13.95 -5.17 17.75
N VAL A 724 -13.67 -5.80 18.89
CA VAL A 724 -14.60 -6.72 19.56
C VAL A 724 -15.44 -6.04 20.64
N ARG A 725 -14.97 -4.89 21.15
CA ARG A 725 -15.68 -4.02 22.08
C ARG A 725 -15.34 -2.57 21.77
N GLU A 726 -16.36 -1.75 21.53
CA GLU A 726 -16.21 -0.30 21.39
C GLU A 726 -16.02 0.36 22.77
N ALA A 727 -15.52 1.60 22.81
CA ALA A 727 -15.40 2.36 24.05
C ALA A 727 -16.79 2.59 24.67
N GLN A 728 -17.00 2.19 25.92
CA GLN A 728 -18.30 2.29 26.60
C GLN A 728 -18.17 2.84 28.02
N ALA A 729 -19.22 3.52 28.49
CA ALA A 729 -19.34 3.85 29.91
C ALA A 729 -19.76 2.59 30.68
N GLY A 730 -18.85 2.06 31.47
CA GLY A 730 -19.07 0.94 32.38
C GLY A 730 -19.97 1.29 33.58
N PRO A 731 -20.40 0.25 34.33
CA PRO A 731 -21.22 0.42 35.52
C PRO A 731 -20.53 1.33 36.56
N GLY A 732 -21.31 2.23 37.17
CA GLY A 732 -20.79 3.17 38.18
C GLY A 732 -19.97 4.33 37.63
N GLY A 733 -19.98 4.56 36.31
CA GLY A 733 -19.23 5.66 35.68
C GLY A 733 -17.77 5.33 35.35
N SER A 734 -17.34 4.07 35.53
CA SER A 734 -16.04 3.58 35.05
C SER A 734 -16.00 3.59 33.53
N HIS A 735 -14.90 4.01 32.89
CA HIS A 735 -14.78 3.94 31.42
C HIS A 735 -14.22 2.57 31.04
N GLN A 736 -14.91 1.82 30.17
CA GLN A 736 -14.35 0.61 29.57
C GLN A 736 -13.66 0.98 28.26
N ASP A 737 -12.37 0.66 28.23
CA ASP A 737 -11.56 0.91 27.05
C ASP A 737 -11.94 -0.03 25.89
N PRO A 738 -11.82 0.48 24.64
CA PRO A 738 -12.08 -0.32 23.47
C PRO A 738 -11.09 -1.49 23.41
N LEU A 739 -11.53 -2.59 22.83
CA LEU A 739 -10.76 -3.82 22.72
C LEU A 739 -10.81 -4.33 21.30
N MET A 740 -9.62 -4.61 20.76
CA MET A 740 -9.42 -5.26 19.47
C MET A 740 -8.77 -6.62 19.69
N TYR A 741 -9.21 -7.60 18.91
CA TYR A 741 -8.56 -8.90 18.83
C TYR A 741 -7.90 -9.08 17.49
N ILE A 742 -6.68 -9.61 17.52
CA ILE A 742 -5.95 -10.04 16.32
C ILE A 742 -5.68 -11.54 16.48
N VAL A 743 -6.02 -12.33 15.48
CA VAL A 743 -5.66 -13.76 15.42
C VAL A 743 -4.73 -13.94 14.24
N ALA A 744 -3.54 -14.47 14.48
CA ALA A 744 -2.57 -14.75 13.43
C ALA A 744 -1.91 -16.11 13.63
N GLU A 745 -1.52 -16.72 12.52
CA GLU A 745 -0.66 -17.89 12.51
C GLU A 745 0.80 -17.42 12.47
N VAL A 746 1.61 -17.89 13.41
CA VAL A 746 3.02 -17.57 13.55
C VAL A 746 3.83 -18.83 13.28
N THR A 747 4.79 -18.73 12.38
CA THR A 747 5.78 -19.79 12.12
C THR A 747 7.16 -19.24 12.43
N GLU A 748 7.72 -19.64 13.57
CA GLU A 748 9.10 -19.34 13.92
C GLU A 748 10.06 -20.32 13.22
N PRO A 749 11.30 -19.91 12.90
CA PRO A 749 12.28 -20.81 12.30
C PRO A 749 12.52 -22.04 13.17
N GLY A 750 12.33 -23.24 12.59
CA GLY A 750 12.55 -24.50 13.31
C GLY A 750 11.44 -24.90 14.30
N ALA A 751 10.38 -24.09 14.45
CA ALA A 751 9.24 -24.38 15.32
C ALA A 751 7.99 -24.79 14.52
N PRO A 752 7.07 -25.58 15.11
CA PRO A 752 5.79 -25.85 14.49
C PRO A 752 4.94 -24.57 14.43
N LYS A 753 4.16 -24.44 13.35
CA LYS A 753 3.18 -23.36 13.18
C LYS A 753 2.22 -23.29 14.38
N ALA A 754 2.09 -22.11 14.97
CA ALA A 754 1.20 -21.86 16.11
C ALA A 754 0.18 -20.76 15.77
N THR A 755 -1.03 -20.88 16.30
CA THR A 755 -2.05 -19.83 16.21
C THR A 755 -2.05 -19.04 17.51
N VAL A 756 -1.89 -17.72 17.41
CA VAL A 756 -1.76 -16.80 18.55
C VAL A 756 -2.82 -15.71 18.46
N VAL A 757 -3.29 -15.25 19.63
CA VAL A 757 -4.27 -14.16 19.77
C VAL A 757 -3.64 -12.99 20.52
N TRP A 758 -3.78 -11.78 19.99
CA TRP A 758 -3.43 -10.54 20.66
C TRP A 758 -4.68 -9.77 21.06
N GLU A 759 -4.60 -9.18 22.25
CA GLU A 759 -5.59 -8.30 22.81
C GLU A 759 -4.93 -6.92 22.95
N LEU A 760 -5.48 -5.90 22.30
CA LEU A 760 -4.91 -4.56 22.36
C LEU A 760 -5.98 -3.47 22.46
N ASN A 761 -5.60 -2.34 23.05
CA ASN A 761 -6.37 -1.11 22.99
C ASN A 761 -6.08 -0.42 21.63
N PRO A 762 -7.06 -0.35 20.73
CA PRO A 762 -6.84 0.19 19.39
C PRO A 762 -6.55 1.71 19.37
N ILE A 763 -6.90 2.45 20.41
CA ILE A 763 -6.61 3.90 20.47
C ILE A 763 -5.15 4.12 20.84
N THR A 764 -4.65 3.42 21.86
CA THR A 764 -3.31 3.65 22.41
C THR A 764 -2.22 2.78 21.79
N GLY A 765 -2.58 1.65 21.19
CA GLY A 765 -1.63 0.64 20.70
C GLY A 765 -1.09 -0.29 21.80
N GLU A 766 -1.56 -0.13 23.05
CA GLU A 766 -1.09 -0.94 24.18
C GLU A 766 -1.73 -2.33 24.16
N PHE A 767 -0.90 -3.36 24.32
CA PHE A 767 -1.36 -4.73 24.52
C PHE A 767 -1.91 -4.91 25.93
N VAL A 768 -3.06 -5.58 26.04
CA VAL A 768 -3.69 -5.90 27.34
C VAL A 768 -2.75 -6.81 28.13
N ASP A 769 -2.60 -6.53 29.42
CA ASP A 769 -1.67 -7.20 30.35
C ASP A 769 -0.18 -7.11 29.93
N GLY A 770 0.17 -6.23 28.98
CA GLY A 770 1.52 -6.16 28.42
C GLY A 770 1.93 -7.38 27.59
N ALA A 771 0.96 -8.21 27.16
CA ALA A 771 1.21 -9.47 26.46
C ALA A 771 1.60 -9.26 24.97
N MET A 772 2.75 -8.64 24.72
CA MET A 772 3.24 -8.32 23.37
C MET A 772 3.44 -9.56 22.50
N THR A 773 3.85 -10.70 23.08
CA THR A 773 4.03 -11.97 22.35
C THR A 773 2.73 -12.67 22.01
N GLY A 774 1.59 -12.11 22.44
CA GLY A 774 0.26 -12.73 22.29
C GLY A 774 0.06 -13.94 23.19
N LYS A 775 -1.17 -14.45 23.20
CA LYS A 775 -1.63 -15.60 23.99
C LYS A 775 -1.85 -16.79 23.04
N PRO A 776 -1.21 -17.95 23.24
CA PRO A 776 -1.33 -19.08 22.31
C PRO A 776 -2.74 -19.70 22.37
N LEU A 777 -3.35 -19.90 21.20
CA LEU A 777 -4.68 -20.49 21.08
C LEU A 777 -4.61 -22.01 20.82
N THR A 778 -3.80 -22.42 19.85
CA THR A 778 -3.56 -23.83 19.49
C THR A 778 -2.27 -23.96 18.66
N LEU A 779 -1.67 -25.15 18.68
CA LEU A 779 -0.71 -25.56 17.64
C LEU A 779 -1.47 -25.92 16.36
N GLY A 780 -0.87 -25.63 15.20
CA GLY A 780 -1.48 -25.81 13.89
C GLY A 780 -2.17 -24.56 13.34
N GLY A 781 -2.81 -24.73 12.18
CA GLY A 781 -3.46 -23.64 11.45
C GLY A 781 -4.94 -23.44 11.78
N VAL A 782 -5.47 -22.31 11.32
CA VAL A 782 -6.86 -21.89 11.40
C VAL A 782 -7.45 -21.77 10.00
N ALA A 783 -8.63 -22.34 9.83
CA ALA A 783 -9.38 -22.27 8.58
C ALA A 783 -10.27 -21.01 8.52
N GLU A 784 -10.98 -20.68 9.60
CA GLU A 784 -11.83 -19.49 9.69
C GLU A 784 -11.93 -18.99 11.13
N VAL A 785 -12.03 -17.67 11.30
CA VAL A 785 -12.32 -17.01 12.58
C VAL A 785 -13.59 -16.18 12.41
N ARG A 786 -14.53 -16.31 13.35
CA ARG A 786 -15.81 -15.60 13.31
C ARG A 786 -16.15 -14.99 14.67
N LYS A 787 -16.52 -13.71 14.69
CA LYS A 787 -17.06 -13.05 15.89
C LYS A 787 -18.52 -13.44 16.10
N LEU A 788 -18.90 -13.75 17.35
CA LEU A 788 -20.29 -13.95 17.72
C LEU A 788 -21.04 -12.61 17.72
N PRO A 789 -22.18 -12.48 17.00
CA PRO A 789 -22.92 -11.23 16.93
C PRO A 789 -23.32 -10.70 18.31
N GLY A 790 -23.05 -9.42 18.56
CA GLY A 790 -23.40 -8.74 19.82
C GLY A 790 -22.58 -9.17 21.04
N ARG A 791 -21.54 -10.00 20.85
CA ARG A 791 -20.69 -10.52 21.94
C ARG A 791 -19.21 -10.24 21.62
N SER A 792 -18.38 -10.11 22.65
CA SER A 792 -16.92 -9.96 22.52
C SER A 792 -16.22 -11.33 22.52
N VAL A 793 -16.78 -12.30 21.80
CA VAL A 793 -16.30 -13.69 21.73
C VAL A 793 -16.05 -14.07 20.28
N LEU A 794 -14.88 -14.63 20.00
CA LEU A 794 -14.52 -15.24 18.73
C LEU A 794 -14.70 -16.75 18.80
N VAL A 795 -15.15 -17.33 17.69
CA VAL A 795 -15.16 -18.76 17.42
C VAL A 795 -14.13 -19.02 16.32
N VAL A 796 -13.26 -19.99 16.56
CA VAL A 796 -12.13 -20.31 15.70
C VAL A 796 -12.26 -21.75 15.22
N PHE A 797 -12.37 -21.91 13.90
CA PHE A 797 -12.41 -23.20 13.23
C PHE A 797 -10.99 -23.57 12.82
N THR A 798 -10.43 -24.60 13.44
CA THR A 798 -9.05 -25.03 13.20
C THR A 798 -8.96 -25.94 11.98
N SER A 799 -7.78 -26.03 11.36
CA SER A 799 -7.55 -26.89 10.20
C SER A 799 -7.74 -28.37 10.51
N ASP A 800 -7.54 -28.78 11.77
CA ASP A 800 -7.77 -30.15 12.27
C ASP A 800 -9.23 -30.42 12.70
N LYS A 801 -10.18 -29.59 12.22
CA LYS A 801 -11.62 -29.78 12.38
C LYS A 801 -12.11 -29.70 13.83
N ARG A 802 -11.52 -28.80 14.62
CA ARG A 802 -11.99 -28.44 15.96
C ARG A 802 -12.58 -27.04 15.98
N VAL A 803 -13.43 -26.79 16.97
CA VAL A 803 -13.99 -25.47 17.26
C VAL A 803 -13.43 -25.01 18.59
N LEU A 804 -12.70 -23.90 18.55
CA LEU A 804 -12.17 -23.21 19.71
C LEU A 804 -12.88 -21.87 19.87
N PHE A 805 -12.71 -21.22 21.02
CA PHE A 805 -13.23 -19.87 21.23
C PHE A 805 -12.28 -19.03 22.07
N TRP A 806 -12.43 -17.71 21.96
CA TRP A 806 -11.66 -16.71 22.69
C TRP A 806 -12.56 -15.53 23.12
N PRO A 807 -12.44 -15.00 24.35
CA PRO A 807 -11.56 -15.43 25.44
C PRO A 807 -12.08 -16.68 26.16
N ARG A 808 -11.22 -17.38 26.92
CA ARG A 808 -11.58 -18.58 27.70
C ARG A 808 -12.14 -18.23 29.08
N THR A 809 -13.16 -17.36 29.12
CA THR A 809 -13.85 -16.95 30.36
C THR A 809 -15.15 -17.72 30.58
N ALA A 810 -15.69 -17.69 31.80
CA ALA A 810 -16.98 -18.32 32.12
C ALA A 810 -18.13 -17.73 31.28
N ASP A 811 -18.18 -16.41 31.14
CA ASP A 811 -19.19 -15.71 30.34
C ASP A 811 -19.13 -16.06 28.84
N ALA A 812 -17.91 -16.18 28.30
CA ALA A 812 -17.71 -16.62 26.93
C ALA A 812 -18.12 -18.08 26.74
N THR A 813 -17.84 -18.94 27.72
CA THR A 813 -18.24 -20.35 27.70
C THR A 813 -19.77 -20.48 27.69
N GLN A 814 -20.47 -19.69 28.52
CA GLN A 814 -21.93 -19.66 28.52
C GLN A 814 -22.50 -19.14 27.19
N SER A 815 -21.85 -18.13 26.60
CA SER A 815 -22.22 -17.59 25.29
C SER A 815 -22.09 -18.64 24.18
N VAL A 816 -20.99 -19.40 24.17
CA VAL A 816 -20.76 -20.48 23.21
C VAL A 816 -21.73 -21.64 23.44
N ALA A 817 -22.02 -22.00 24.69
CA ALA A 817 -22.98 -23.04 25.03
C ALA A 817 -24.44 -22.68 24.64
N SER A 818 -24.76 -21.39 24.51
CA SER A 818 -26.07 -20.94 24.03
C SER A 818 -26.28 -21.19 22.53
N GLU A 819 -25.20 -21.38 21.76
CA GLU A 819 -25.28 -21.68 20.34
C GLU A 819 -25.60 -23.15 20.11
N LYS A 820 -26.63 -23.42 19.28
CA LYS A 820 -27.11 -24.79 19.04
C LYS A 820 -26.12 -25.65 18.23
N ALA A 821 -25.45 -25.04 17.25
CA ALA A 821 -24.46 -25.69 16.41
C ALA A 821 -23.62 -24.64 15.68
N PHE A 822 -22.34 -24.93 15.51
CA PHE A 822 -21.45 -24.17 14.64
C PHE A 822 -21.35 -24.84 13.28
N ARG A 823 -21.33 -24.02 12.22
CA ARG A 823 -21.24 -24.47 10.83
C ARG A 823 -20.07 -23.79 10.14
N PHE A 824 -19.35 -24.58 9.35
CA PHE A 824 -18.18 -24.16 8.62
C PHE A 824 -18.21 -24.79 7.23
N THR A 825 -17.74 -24.07 6.22
CA THR A 825 -17.65 -24.57 4.84
C THR A 825 -16.24 -24.40 4.33
N GLU A 826 -15.73 -25.42 3.66
CA GLU A 826 -14.37 -25.48 3.15
C GLU A 826 -14.39 -25.85 1.67
N VAL A 827 -13.54 -25.19 0.88
CA VAL A 827 -13.31 -25.56 -0.51
C VAL A 827 -12.28 -26.69 -0.55
N SER A 828 -12.55 -27.73 -1.33
CA SER A 828 -11.62 -28.84 -1.51
C SER A 828 -10.29 -28.39 -2.12
N ASN A 829 -9.21 -29.14 -1.86
CA ASN A 829 -7.88 -28.80 -2.37
C ASN A 829 -7.81 -28.74 -3.92
N ASP A 830 -8.63 -29.55 -4.61
CA ASP A 830 -8.74 -29.54 -6.07
C ASP A 830 -9.66 -28.43 -6.62
N LYS A 831 -10.29 -27.65 -5.72
CA LYS A 831 -11.26 -26.59 -5.99
C LYS A 831 -12.51 -27.06 -6.76
N LYS A 832 -12.84 -28.36 -6.72
CA LYS A 832 -14.01 -28.91 -7.43
C LYS A 832 -15.22 -29.14 -6.54
N SER A 833 -15.04 -29.16 -5.23
CA SER A 833 -16.14 -29.36 -4.29
C SER A 833 -16.09 -28.38 -3.12
N LEU A 834 -17.26 -28.16 -2.54
CA LEU A 834 -17.47 -27.41 -1.31
C LEU A 834 -17.99 -28.38 -0.25
N ILE A 835 -17.32 -28.46 0.88
CA ILE A 835 -17.61 -29.41 1.96
C ILE A 835 -18.16 -28.62 3.16
N GLY A 836 -19.31 -29.03 3.68
CA GLY A 836 -19.93 -28.44 4.85
C GLY A 836 -19.72 -29.27 6.11
N TYR A 837 -19.32 -28.61 7.18
CA TYR A 837 -19.10 -29.19 8.50
C TYR A 837 -20.07 -28.61 9.53
N THR A 838 -20.51 -29.44 10.47
CA THR A 838 -21.33 -29.04 11.62
C THR A 838 -20.79 -29.64 12.90
N THR A 839 -20.99 -28.95 14.03
CA THR A 839 -20.75 -29.54 15.34
C THR A 839 -21.87 -30.50 15.72
N THR A 840 -21.53 -31.59 16.39
CA THR A 840 -22.53 -32.53 16.92
C THR A 840 -23.23 -31.96 18.16
N PRO A 841 -24.51 -32.28 18.43
CA PRO A 841 -25.21 -31.83 19.64
C PRO A 841 -24.57 -32.31 20.94
N ALA A 842 -23.81 -33.42 20.91
CA ALA A 842 -23.12 -34.00 22.05
C ALA A 842 -21.75 -33.36 22.34
N SER A 843 -21.15 -32.68 21.36
CA SER A 843 -19.86 -31.98 21.51
C SER A 843 -19.79 -30.80 20.54
N THR A 844 -19.76 -29.60 21.09
CA THR A 844 -19.56 -28.33 20.35
C THR A 844 -18.12 -28.11 19.90
N SER A 845 -17.19 -29.00 20.27
CA SER A 845 -15.74 -28.82 20.04
C SER A 845 -15.21 -29.53 18.79
N LYS A 846 -15.93 -30.51 18.24
CA LYS A 846 -15.50 -31.29 17.06
C LYS A 846 -16.45 -31.06 15.89
N LEU A 847 -15.88 -30.73 14.73
CA LEU A 847 -16.59 -30.63 13.47
C LEU A 847 -16.68 -32.00 12.81
N VAL A 848 -17.87 -32.31 12.28
CA VAL A 848 -18.13 -33.51 11.49
C VAL A 848 -18.68 -33.06 10.14
N GLU A 849 -18.24 -33.72 9.07
CA GLU A 849 -18.76 -33.47 7.73
C GLU A 849 -20.26 -33.78 7.69
N SER A 850 -21.04 -32.84 7.17
CA SER A 850 -22.51 -32.93 7.08
C SER A 850 -22.99 -33.12 5.64
N TRP A 851 -22.31 -32.51 4.67
CA TRP A 851 -22.66 -32.55 3.26
C TRP A 851 -21.45 -32.18 2.41
N SER A 852 -21.46 -32.59 1.14
CA SER A 852 -20.46 -32.21 0.15
C SER A 852 -21.16 -31.89 -1.16
N PHE A 853 -20.83 -30.74 -1.75
CA PHE A 853 -21.35 -30.27 -3.03
C PHE A 853 -20.22 -30.29 -4.06
N SER A 854 -20.36 -31.13 -5.09
CA SER A 854 -19.42 -31.19 -6.21
C SER A 854 -19.92 -30.36 -7.38
N LEU A 855 -19.04 -29.56 -7.98
CA LEU A 855 -19.35 -28.78 -9.17
C LEU A 855 -19.57 -29.66 -10.41
N PRO A 856 -20.30 -29.15 -11.42
CA PRO A 856 -20.37 -29.75 -12.75
C PRO A 856 -18.99 -30.00 -13.38
N ALA A 857 -18.91 -30.98 -14.28
CA ALA A 857 -17.64 -31.38 -14.90
C ALA A 857 -16.95 -30.21 -15.62
N GLY A 858 -15.67 -29.98 -15.30
CA GLY A 858 -14.85 -28.92 -15.90
C GLY A 858 -14.86 -27.59 -15.17
N GLU A 859 -15.77 -27.37 -14.21
CA GLU A 859 -15.79 -26.16 -13.38
C GLU A 859 -14.82 -26.26 -12.18
N LYS A 860 -14.23 -25.11 -11.81
CA LYS A 860 -13.42 -24.94 -10.59
C LYS A 860 -13.91 -23.71 -9.81
N ILE A 861 -13.91 -23.80 -8.48
CA ILE A 861 -14.27 -22.71 -7.57
C ILE A 861 -13.19 -21.62 -7.65
N ILE A 862 -13.61 -20.39 -7.96
CA ILE A 862 -12.76 -19.19 -7.89
C ILE A 862 -12.85 -18.57 -6.50
N SER A 863 -14.06 -18.32 -6.02
CA SER A 863 -14.29 -17.67 -4.73
C SER A 863 -15.65 -18.05 -4.12
N THR A 864 -15.75 -17.90 -2.81
CA THR A 864 -16.97 -18.12 -2.04
C THR A 864 -17.30 -16.89 -1.19
N HIS A 865 -18.57 -16.50 -1.14
CA HIS A 865 -19.03 -15.30 -0.44
C HIS A 865 -20.23 -15.63 0.44
N GLN A 866 -20.16 -15.26 1.71
CA GLN A 866 -21.27 -15.40 2.66
C GLN A 866 -22.11 -14.12 2.72
N ASN A 867 -23.38 -14.23 3.11
CA ASN A 867 -24.26 -13.07 3.24
C ASN A 867 -23.80 -12.13 4.37
N SER A 868 -23.75 -10.83 4.08
CA SER A 868 -23.46 -9.76 5.05
C SER A 868 -24.42 -9.72 6.26
N ALA A 869 -25.57 -10.40 6.21
CA ALA A 869 -26.44 -10.56 7.38
C ALA A 869 -25.72 -11.18 8.61
N LEU A 870 -24.64 -11.93 8.39
CA LEU A 870 -23.78 -12.49 9.45
C LEU A 870 -22.84 -11.46 10.09
N THR A 871 -22.57 -10.32 9.43
CA THR A 871 -21.63 -9.30 9.93
C THR A 871 -22.26 -8.30 10.88
N GLY A 872 -23.56 -8.43 11.18
CA GLY A 872 -24.28 -7.55 12.10
C GLY A 872 -24.70 -6.20 11.48
N ALA A 873 -24.46 -6.00 10.18
CA ALA A 873 -24.90 -4.81 9.46
C ALA A 873 -26.43 -4.65 9.54
N PRO A 874 -26.95 -3.44 9.82
CA PRO A 874 -28.39 -3.20 9.87
C PRO A 874 -29.02 -3.39 8.49
N VAL A 875 -30.25 -3.89 8.45
CA VAL A 875 -31.03 -4.01 7.21
C VAL A 875 -32.22 -3.05 7.33
N ALA A 876 -32.22 -1.97 6.55
CA ALA A 876 -33.27 -0.95 6.63
C ALA A 876 -34.64 -1.45 6.11
N SER A 877 -34.63 -2.31 5.08
CA SER A 877 -35.86 -2.86 4.51
C SER A 877 -35.74 -4.34 4.17
N LEU A 878 -36.74 -5.11 4.62
CA LEU A 878 -36.86 -6.57 4.45
C LEU A 878 -37.37 -6.98 3.06
N GLY A 879 -37.95 -6.05 2.31
CA GLY A 879 -38.56 -6.34 1.01
C GLY A 879 -38.78 -5.08 0.19
N ARG A 880 -39.05 -5.25 -1.10
CA ARG A 880 -39.26 -4.13 -2.03
C ARG A 880 -40.74 -4.01 -2.39
N SER A 881 -41.30 -2.80 -2.33
CA SER A 881 -42.65 -2.52 -2.82
C SER A 881 -42.68 -2.58 -4.34
N ILE A 882 -43.67 -3.24 -4.93
CA ILE A 882 -43.82 -3.36 -6.39
C ILE A 882 -44.88 -2.36 -6.91
N ASN A 883 -45.94 -2.11 -6.14
CA ASN A 883 -47.08 -1.26 -6.52
C ASN A 883 -47.47 -0.25 -5.41
N ASP A 884 -48.18 0.80 -5.79
CA ASP A 884 -48.48 2.03 -5.02
C ASP A 884 -49.34 1.89 -3.74
N TRP A 885 -49.61 0.69 -3.25
CA TRP A 885 -50.37 0.53 -2.00
C TRP A 885 -50.09 -0.81 -1.32
N PHE A 886 -49.21 -0.79 -0.31
CA PHE A 886 -49.05 -1.68 0.85
C PHE A 886 -49.08 -3.23 0.75
N LEU A 887 -49.55 -3.87 -0.32
CA LEU A 887 -49.93 -5.30 -0.32
C LEU A 887 -49.05 -6.24 -1.15
N SER A 888 -48.31 -5.78 -2.16
CA SER A 888 -47.33 -6.62 -2.88
C SER A 888 -45.89 -6.19 -2.55
N LYS A 889 -45.24 -6.97 -1.68
CA LYS A 889 -43.81 -6.81 -1.36
C LYS A 889 -43.05 -8.01 -1.93
N LEU A 890 -41.94 -7.75 -2.62
CA LEU A 890 -40.92 -8.74 -2.97
C LEU A 890 -39.98 -8.92 -1.76
N PRO A 891 -40.12 -9.98 -0.95
CA PRO A 891 -39.24 -10.22 0.19
C PRO A 891 -37.81 -10.53 -0.28
N LYS A 892 -36.83 -9.80 0.27
CA LYS A 892 -35.41 -10.03 -0.02
C LYS A 892 -34.96 -11.36 0.58
N LEU A 893 -34.07 -12.08 -0.11
CA LEU A 893 -33.40 -13.23 0.49
C LEU A 893 -32.30 -12.75 1.46
N LEU A 894 -32.59 -12.77 2.76
CA LEU A 894 -31.70 -12.33 3.84
C LEU A 894 -31.22 -13.48 4.74
N ASP A 895 -31.21 -14.70 4.19
CA ASP A 895 -30.84 -15.89 4.96
C ASP A 895 -29.31 -15.92 5.19
N PRO A 896 -28.84 -15.92 6.46
CA PRO A 896 -27.42 -16.02 6.77
C PRO A 896 -26.84 -17.40 6.45
N ASP A 897 -27.68 -18.43 6.34
CA ASP A 897 -27.26 -19.81 6.05
C ASP A 897 -27.12 -20.06 4.54
N VAL A 898 -26.82 -19.04 3.74
CA VAL A 898 -26.64 -19.13 2.28
C VAL A 898 -25.24 -18.69 1.91
N ILE A 899 -24.59 -19.48 1.05
CA ILE A 899 -23.26 -19.21 0.52
C ILE A 899 -23.33 -19.11 -1.02
N VAL A 900 -22.68 -18.10 -1.55
CA VAL A 900 -22.47 -17.93 -2.99
C VAL A 900 -21.15 -18.57 -3.36
N VAL A 901 -21.15 -19.40 -4.39
CA VAL A 901 -19.97 -20.03 -4.98
C VAL A 901 -19.84 -19.56 -6.42
N VAL A 902 -18.71 -18.94 -6.76
CA VAL A 902 -18.41 -18.55 -8.15
C VAL A 902 -17.44 -19.56 -8.73
N ALA A 903 -17.82 -20.17 -9.84
CA ALA A 903 -17.07 -21.22 -10.51
C ALA A 903 -16.77 -20.84 -11.96
N HIS A 904 -15.62 -21.32 -12.47
CA HIS A 904 -15.19 -21.10 -13.85
C HIS A 904 -14.83 -22.40 -14.54
N SER A 905 -15.24 -22.52 -15.81
CA SER A 905 -14.82 -23.58 -16.72
C SER A 905 -13.79 -23.01 -17.70
N ASP A 906 -12.54 -23.50 -17.59
CA ASP A 906 -11.43 -23.09 -18.45
C ASP A 906 -11.71 -23.47 -19.93
N MET A 907 -12.33 -24.63 -20.16
CA MET A 907 -12.62 -25.14 -21.51
C MET A 907 -13.74 -24.37 -22.20
N GLU A 908 -14.83 -24.07 -21.47
CA GLU A 908 -15.99 -23.37 -22.03
C GLU A 908 -15.85 -21.85 -21.95
N LYS A 909 -14.79 -21.34 -21.29
CA LYS A 909 -14.64 -19.92 -20.93
C LYS A 909 -15.94 -19.36 -20.37
N LYS A 910 -16.46 -20.04 -19.34
CA LYS A 910 -17.79 -19.81 -18.77
C LYS A 910 -17.66 -19.57 -17.27
N LEU A 911 -18.47 -18.65 -16.75
CA LEU A 911 -18.50 -18.28 -15.34
C LEU A 911 -19.91 -18.53 -14.79
N THR A 912 -20.01 -19.30 -13.71
CA THR A 912 -21.29 -19.72 -13.10
C THR A 912 -21.33 -19.30 -11.63
N VAL A 913 -22.45 -18.72 -11.20
CA VAL A 913 -22.74 -18.36 -9.82
C VAL A 913 -23.75 -19.36 -9.26
N HIS A 914 -23.32 -20.15 -8.29
CA HIS A 914 -24.14 -21.12 -7.58
C HIS A 914 -24.50 -20.57 -6.19
N LEU A 915 -25.79 -20.56 -5.86
CA LEU A 915 -26.30 -20.21 -4.55
C LEU A 915 -26.60 -21.50 -3.79
N VAL A 916 -25.87 -21.76 -2.69
CA VAL A 916 -25.92 -23.04 -1.95
C VAL A 916 -26.41 -22.81 -0.53
N ASP A 917 -27.29 -23.68 -0.03
CA ASP A 917 -27.73 -23.67 1.37
C ASP A 917 -26.65 -24.31 2.27
N GLN A 918 -26.10 -23.55 3.21
CA GLN A 918 -25.01 -23.98 4.09
C GLN A 918 -25.42 -25.09 5.09
N ILE A 919 -26.71 -25.30 5.32
CA ILE A 919 -27.21 -26.35 6.22
C ILE A 919 -27.27 -27.69 5.49
N THR A 920 -27.74 -27.68 4.23
CA THR A 920 -28.07 -28.92 3.50
C THR A 920 -27.12 -29.24 2.36
N GLY A 921 -26.36 -28.27 1.86
CA GLY A 921 -25.54 -28.39 0.65
C GLY A 921 -26.35 -28.32 -0.66
N ASN A 922 -27.66 -28.08 -0.59
CA ASN A 922 -28.51 -27.99 -1.77
C ASN A 922 -28.26 -26.70 -2.55
N VAL A 923 -28.20 -26.82 -3.88
CA VAL A 923 -28.15 -25.67 -4.79
C VAL A 923 -29.55 -25.06 -4.91
N LEU A 924 -29.70 -23.82 -4.47
CA LEU A 924 -30.95 -23.04 -4.50
C LEU A 924 -31.15 -22.35 -5.86
N SER A 925 -30.07 -21.87 -6.46
CA SER A 925 -30.08 -21.19 -7.76
C SER A 925 -28.72 -21.36 -8.43
N SER A 926 -28.69 -21.50 -9.74
CA SER A 926 -27.47 -21.51 -10.55
C SER A 926 -27.66 -20.61 -11.76
N LEU A 927 -26.74 -19.66 -11.95
CA LEU A 927 -26.80 -18.68 -13.03
C LEU A 927 -25.45 -18.58 -13.72
N SER A 928 -25.43 -18.79 -15.04
CA SER A 928 -24.25 -18.58 -15.85
C SER A 928 -24.23 -17.19 -16.46
N ALA A 929 -23.04 -16.59 -16.53
CA ALA A 929 -22.82 -15.34 -17.25
C ALA A 929 -23.17 -15.51 -18.75
N PRO A 930 -23.85 -14.54 -19.39
CA PRO A 930 -24.28 -14.64 -20.79
C PRO A 930 -23.15 -14.74 -21.82
N ASP A 931 -21.95 -14.21 -21.52
CA ASP A 931 -20.83 -14.05 -22.46
C ASP A 931 -19.95 -15.31 -22.59
N ALA A 932 -20.54 -16.51 -22.49
CA ALA A 932 -19.82 -17.77 -22.55
C ALA A 932 -18.97 -17.88 -23.85
N GLY A 933 -17.74 -18.40 -23.72
CA GLY A 933 -16.79 -18.50 -24.83
C GLY A 933 -15.87 -17.28 -24.99
N GLN A 934 -16.22 -16.13 -24.40
CA GLN A 934 -15.46 -14.88 -24.51
C GLN A 934 -14.85 -14.41 -23.18
N ILE A 935 -15.17 -15.08 -22.06
CA ILE A 935 -14.71 -14.68 -20.72
C ILE A 935 -13.21 -14.93 -20.57
N ASP A 936 -12.49 -13.90 -20.11
CA ASP A 936 -11.07 -13.93 -19.81
C ASP A 936 -10.87 -13.61 -18.32
N ILE A 937 -10.43 -14.61 -17.55
CA ILE A 937 -10.18 -14.48 -16.10
C ILE A 937 -8.74 -14.06 -15.78
N SER A 938 -7.95 -13.64 -16.77
CA SER A 938 -6.57 -13.17 -16.56
C SER A 938 -6.46 -11.94 -15.66
N GLN A 939 -7.53 -11.15 -15.49
CA GLN A 939 -7.61 -10.03 -14.53
C GLN A 939 -8.37 -10.40 -13.24
N GLY A 940 -8.70 -11.68 -13.07
CA GLY A 940 -9.54 -12.19 -12.00
C GLY A 940 -11.05 -12.00 -12.26
N ALA A 941 -11.86 -12.65 -11.43
CA ALA A 941 -13.30 -12.44 -11.36
C ALA A 941 -13.65 -11.93 -9.96
N HIS A 942 -14.17 -10.72 -9.89
CA HIS A 942 -14.37 -9.98 -8.63
C HIS A 942 -15.84 -10.00 -8.26
N VAL A 943 -16.15 -10.22 -6.99
CA VAL A 943 -17.53 -10.32 -6.50
C VAL A 943 -17.71 -9.36 -5.35
N ALA A 944 -18.82 -8.62 -5.38
CA ALA A 944 -19.34 -7.93 -4.22
C ALA A 944 -20.73 -8.49 -3.92
N TYR A 945 -20.98 -8.92 -2.68
CA TYR A 945 -22.27 -9.45 -2.25
C TYR A 945 -22.72 -8.79 -0.95
N VAL A 946 -23.91 -8.19 -0.95
CA VAL A 946 -24.46 -7.51 0.22
C VAL A 946 -25.98 -7.69 0.27
N GLU A 947 -26.52 -8.02 1.44
CA GLU A 947 -27.94 -8.37 1.63
C GLU A 947 -28.43 -9.41 0.61
N ASN A 948 -29.14 -8.97 -0.42
CA ASN A 948 -29.74 -9.78 -1.46
C ASN A 948 -29.20 -9.45 -2.86
N TRP A 949 -28.25 -8.52 -2.95
CA TRP A 949 -27.71 -8.00 -4.19
C TRP A 949 -26.25 -8.43 -4.34
N LEU A 950 -25.97 -9.13 -5.43
CA LEU A 950 -24.66 -9.58 -5.84
C LEU A 950 -24.27 -8.90 -7.14
N THR A 951 -23.03 -8.46 -7.27
CA THR A 951 -22.44 -8.05 -8.54
C THR A 951 -21.14 -8.79 -8.79
N LEU A 952 -21.00 -9.32 -9.99
CA LEU A 952 -19.83 -10.05 -10.47
C LEU A 952 -19.18 -9.26 -11.61
N GLY A 953 -17.94 -8.82 -11.41
CA GLY A 953 -17.12 -8.13 -12.39
C GLY A 953 -16.12 -9.06 -13.04
N TYR A 954 -16.05 -9.06 -14.36
CA TYR A 954 -15.10 -9.86 -15.14
C TYR A 954 -14.77 -9.20 -16.46
N THR A 955 -13.73 -9.72 -17.12
CA THR A 955 -13.25 -9.25 -18.41
C THR A 955 -13.70 -10.22 -19.51
N VAL A 956 -14.01 -9.67 -20.68
CA VAL A 956 -14.27 -10.42 -21.91
C VAL A 956 -13.25 -10.03 -22.97
N ARG A 957 -12.85 -10.99 -23.80
CA ARG A 957 -11.96 -10.76 -24.94
C ARG A 957 -12.71 -11.14 -26.22
N ASN A 958 -13.03 -10.13 -27.02
CA ASN A 958 -13.65 -10.27 -28.32
C ASN A 958 -12.60 -10.00 -29.41
N ALA A 959 -12.63 -10.77 -30.50
CA ALA A 959 -11.71 -10.59 -31.63
C ALA A 959 -11.92 -9.25 -32.35
N GLU A 960 -13.16 -8.71 -32.34
CA GLU A 960 -13.51 -7.46 -33.04
C GLU A 960 -13.45 -6.24 -32.12
N GLU A 961 -13.89 -6.36 -30.86
CA GLU A 961 -13.99 -5.24 -29.90
C GLU A 961 -12.80 -5.14 -28.92
N GLY A 962 -11.87 -6.11 -28.95
CA GLY A 962 -10.74 -6.15 -28.02
C GLY A 962 -11.14 -6.59 -26.61
N ILE A 963 -10.55 -5.96 -25.59
CA ILE A 963 -10.77 -6.27 -24.17
C ILE A 963 -11.90 -5.39 -23.65
N GLY A 964 -12.96 -6.00 -23.11
CA GLY A 964 -14.11 -5.31 -22.55
C GLY A 964 -14.38 -5.71 -21.10
N SER A 965 -14.92 -4.77 -20.30
CA SER A 965 -15.34 -5.03 -18.92
C SER A 965 -16.83 -5.36 -18.86
N ARG A 966 -17.21 -6.30 -17.98
CA ARG A 966 -18.60 -6.71 -17.74
C ARG A 966 -18.92 -6.71 -16.25
N LEU A 967 -20.11 -6.22 -15.92
CA LEU A 967 -20.72 -6.26 -14.59
C LEU A 967 -22.01 -7.06 -14.67
N PHE A 968 -22.03 -8.23 -14.06
CA PHE A 968 -23.22 -9.08 -13.96
C PHE A 968 -23.89 -8.87 -12.60
N SER A 969 -25.01 -8.16 -12.61
CA SER A 969 -25.80 -7.80 -11.43
C SER A 969 -26.93 -8.80 -11.21
N ILE A 970 -27.03 -9.32 -9.99
CA ILE A 970 -27.95 -10.39 -9.59
C ILE A 970 -28.65 -10.00 -8.29
N GLU A 971 -29.98 -10.08 -8.24
CA GLU A 971 -30.75 -9.93 -7.00
C GLU A 971 -31.56 -11.18 -6.70
N TYR A 972 -31.49 -11.64 -5.44
CA TYR A 972 -32.21 -12.81 -4.93
C TYR A 972 -33.40 -12.41 -4.07
N TYR A 973 -34.53 -13.09 -4.25
CA TYR A 973 -35.78 -12.88 -3.53
C TYR A 973 -36.38 -14.21 -3.07
N ASP A 974 -37.11 -14.18 -1.96
CA ASP A 974 -37.84 -15.36 -1.46
C ASP A 974 -39.12 -15.56 -2.30
N PHE A 975 -39.51 -16.81 -2.54
CA PHE A 975 -40.67 -17.14 -3.37
C PHE A 975 -41.99 -16.94 -2.60
N GLU A 976 -43.03 -16.49 -3.31
CA GLU A 976 -44.26 -15.82 -2.83
C GLU A 976 -45.25 -16.70 -1.99
N ALA A 977 -44.81 -17.78 -1.34
CA ALA A 977 -45.72 -18.73 -0.70
C ALA A 977 -46.03 -18.48 0.79
N ASP A 978 -45.40 -17.53 1.48
CA ASP A 978 -45.71 -17.30 2.91
C ASP A 978 -45.10 -15.98 3.44
N LEU A 979 -45.63 -14.82 3.01
CA LEU A 979 -45.18 -13.49 3.48
C LEU A 979 -45.23 -13.37 5.02
N ASP A 980 -46.27 -13.92 5.65
CA ASP A 980 -46.44 -13.96 7.11
C ASP A 980 -45.45 -14.91 7.81
N ARG A 981 -44.91 -15.92 7.12
CA ARG A 981 -44.05 -16.96 7.68
C ARG A 981 -42.56 -16.72 7.44
N SER A 982 -42.17 -16.14 6.31
CA SER A 982 -40.78 -15.74 6.03
C SER A 982 -40.35 -14.57 6.94
N LEU A 983 -41.20 -13.53 7.04
CA LEU A 983 -40.99 -12.41 7.94
C LEU A 983 -41.03 -12.84 9.41
N SER A 984 -41.97 -13.69 9.82
CA SER A 984 -42.01 -14.19 11.20
C SER A 984 -40.87 -15.15 11.52
N ASN A 985 -40.42 -16.01 10.61
CA ASN A 985 -39.27 -16.90 10.85
C ASN A 985 -37.95 -16.13 10.94
N TRP A 986 -37.71 -15.13 10.10
CA TRP A 986 -36.53 -14.28 10.22
C TRP A 986 -36.61 -13.38 11.46
N PHE A 987 -37.75 -12.73 11.71
CA PHE A 987 -37.96 -11.84 12.85
C PHE A 987 -37.91 -12.60 14.19
N LEU A 988 -38.51 -13.78 14.29
CA LEU A 988 -38.35 -14.65 15.46
C LEU A 988 -36.94 -15.22 15.58
N LYS A 989 -36.26 -15.62 14.49
CA LYS A 989 -34.85 -16.06 14.55
C LYS A 989 -33.89 -14.93 14.93
N SER A 990 -34.16 -13.69 14.52
CA SER A 990 -33.33 -12.52 14.85
C SER A 990 -33.61 -12.01 16.27
N LEU A 991 -34.87 -12.02 16.71
CA LEU A 991 -35.25 -11.73 18.10
C LEU A 991 -34.80 -12.81 19.09
N THR A 992 -34.91 -14.10 18.75
CA THR A 992 -34.39 -15.18 19.62
C THR A 992 -32.87 -15.24 19.67
N ARG A 993 -32.16 -14.73 18.64
CA ARG A 993 -30.71 -14.52 18.70
C ARG A 993 -30.30 -13.27 19.50
N ARG A 994 -31.18 -12.27 19.61
CA ARG A 994 -30.89 -11.01 20.33
C ARG A 994 -31.49 -10.90 21.73
N ALA A 995 -32.43 -11.78 22.11
CA ALA A 995 -33.14 -11.66 23.38
C ALA A 995 -33.50 -13.03 23.98
N ASP A 996 -33.20 -13.19 25.29
CA ASP A 996 -33.65 -14.25 26.19
C ASP A 996 -35.18 -14.18 26.43
N ILE A 997 -35.99 -14.30 25.37
CA ILE A 997 -37.45 -14.24 25.49
C ILE A 997 -37.99 -15.64 25.80
N ASN A 998 -38.27 -15.87 27.08
CA ASN A 998 -38.91 -17.08 27.63
C ASN A 998 -40.43 -17.13 27.35
N SER A 999 -40.90 -16.88 26.12
CA SER A 999 -42.32 -17.06 25.79
C SER A 999 -42.59 -18.49 25.29
N LYS A 1000 -43.62 -19.15 25.84
CA LYS A 1000 -44.06 -20.50 25.44
C LYS A 1000 -44.51 -20.54 23.97
N ASP A 1001 -45.02 -19.44 23.44
CA ASP A 1001 -45.49 -19.32 22.06
C ASP A 1001 -44.34 -19.24 21.03
N ALA A 1002 -43.21 -18.62 21.39
CA ALA A 1002 -42.01 -18.62 20.55
C ALA A 1002 -41.38 -20.02 20.45
N LYS A 1003 -41.41 -20.81 21.54
CA LYS A 1003 -40.94 -22.21 21.56
C LYS A 1003 -41.86 -23.17 20.78
N ALA A 1004 -43.17 -22.89 20.73
CA ALA A 1004 -44.12 -23.67 19.94
C ALA A 1004 -43.97 -23.42 18.43
N ARG A 1005 -43.79 -22.17 18.00
CA ARG A 1005 -43.58 -21.83 16.57
C ARG A 1005 -42.20 -22.23 16.03
N GLY A 1006 -41.16 -22.23 16.87
CA GLY A 1006 -39.82 -22.71 16.50
C GLY A 1006 -39.72 -24.23 16.26
N LYS A 1007 -40.71 -25.03 16.67
CA LYS A 1007 -40.78 -26.48 16.40
C LYS A 1007 -41.36 -26.83 15.02
N ALA A 1008 -41.97 -25.86 14.33
CA ALA A 1008 -42.66 -26.09 13.05
C ALA A 1008 -41.83 -25.74 11.80
N THR A 1009 -40.51 -25.53 11.91
CA THR A 1009 -39.60 -25.41 10.76
C THR A 1009 -39.24 -26.78 10.21
N THR A 1010 -40.22 -27.46 9.60
CA THR A 1010 -39.98 -28.58 8.70
C THR A 1010 -39.36 -28.09 7.40
N THR A 1011 -38.36 -28.83 6.95
CA THR A 1011 -37.55 -28.71 5.73
C THR A 1011 -38.41 -28.69 4.45
N ARG A 1012 -38.91 -27.52 4.05
CA ARG A 1012 -39.40 -27.31 2.67
C ARG A 1012 -38.26 -26.73 1.84
N SER A 1013 -38.12 -27.13 0.57
CA SER A 1013 -37.09 -26.57 -0.30
C SER A 1013 -37.29 -25.06 -0.39
N LYS A 1014 -36.25 -24.29 -0.04
CA LYS A 1014 -36.25 -22.83 -0.20
C LYS A 1014 -36.25 -22.55 -1.70
N GLN A 1015 -37.36 -22.10 -2.25
CA GLN A 1015 -37.42 -21.66 -3.65
C GLN A 1015 -36.96 -20.19 -3.69
N VAL A 1016 -35.98 -19.90 -4.55
CA VAL A 1016 -35.42 -18.55 -4.69
C VAL A 1016 -35.81 -18.00 -6.06
N ARG A 1017 -36.34 -16.78 -6.09
CA ARG A 1017 -36.58 -16.02 -7.32
C ARG A 1017 -35.38 -15.12 -7.58
N THR A 1018 -34.79 -15.24 -8.78
CA THR A 1018 -33.60 -14.48 -9.13
C THR A 1018 -33.86 -13.54 -10.30
N PHE A 1019 -33.40 -12.30 -10.20
CA PHE A 1019 -33.33 -11.35 -11.30
C PHE A 1019 -31.87 -11.11 -11.64
N SER A 1020 -31.52 -11.08 -12.92
CA SER A 1020 -30.14 -10.83 -13.34
C SER A 1020 -30.10 -10.04 -14.64
N LYS A 1021 -29.11 -9.13 -14.75
CA LYS A 1021 -28.79 -8.38 -15.96
C LYS A 1021 -27.29 -8.10 -16.03
N ILE A 1022 -26.82 -7.88 -17.24
CA ILE A 1022 -25.42 -7.56 -17.52
C ILE A 1022 -25.27 -6.09 -17.91
N PHE A 1023 -24.16 -5.49 -17.55
CA PHE A 1023 -23.80 -4.13 -17.91
C PHE A 1023 -22.37 -4.14 -18.45
N SER A 1024 -22.15 -3.45 -19.55
CA SER A 1024 -20.83 -3.25 -20.15
C SER A 1024 -20.22 -1.98 -19.56
N GLY A 1025 -19.00 -2.10 -19.04
CA GLY A 1025 -18.22 -0.94 -18.60
C GLY A 1025 -17.76 -0.10 -19.80
N PRO A 1026 -17.38 1.16 -19.56
CA PRO A 1026 -16.64 1.99 -20.51
C PRO A 1026 -15.43 1.26 -21.13
N SER A 1027 -15.06 1.62 -22.36
CA SER A 1027 -13.98 0.98 -23.12
C SER A 1027 -12.59 1.18 -22.52
N ASP A 1028 -12.39 2.27 -21.78
CA ASP A 1028 -11.15 2.65 -21.11
C ASP A 1028 -10.91 1.89 -19.80
N TRP A 1029 -11.89 1.13 -19.28
CA TRP A 1029 -11.71 0.42 -18.02
C TRP A 1029 -10.65 -0.67 -18.08
N GLU A 1030 -10.28 -1.20 -19.25
CA GLU A 1030 -9.25 -2.26 -19.39
C GLU A 1030 -9.40 -3.45 -18.42
N GLY A 1031 -10.61 -3.72 -17.93
CA GLY A 1031 -10.93 -4.74 -16.94
C GLY A 1031 -11.38 -4.18 -15.59
N ILE A 1032 -11.63 -5.07 -14.63
CA ILE A 1032 -12.04 -4.73 -13.26
C ILE A 1032 -11.02 -5.37 -12.31
N LYS A 1033 -10.48 -4.59 -11.37
CA LYS A 1033 -9.46 -5.02 -10.41
C LYS A 1033 -10.01 -5.30 -9.01
N SER A 1034 -11.09 -4.64 -8.61
CA SER A 1034 -11.76 -4.86 -7.31
C SER A 1034 -13.19 -4.31 -7.34
N LEU A 1035 -14.07 -4.92 -6.54
CA LEU A 1035 -15.43 -4.43 -6.28
C LEU A 1035 -15.66 -4.29 -4.78
N GLY A 1036 -16.54 -3.36 -4.40
CA GLY A 1036 -16.99 -3.19 -3.01
C GLY A 1036 -18.35 -2.50 -2.96
N PHE A 1037 -19.02 -2.50 -1.81
CA PHE A 1037 -20.24 -1.73 -1.59
C PHE A 1037 -20.04 -0.69 -0.50
N THR A 1038 -20.79 0.41 -0.60
CA THR A 1038 -20.86 1.43 0.46
C THR A 1038 -21.67 0.93 1.67
N GLU A 1039 -21.19 1.19 2.88
CA GLU A 1039 -21.87 0.94 4.16
C GLU A 1039 -22.28 2.28 4.81
N THR A 1040 -23.52 2.38 5.30
CA THR A 1040 -24.00 3.54 6.05
C THR A 1040 -24.56 3.11 7.41
N LEU A 1041 -24.82 4.08 8.30
CA LEU A 1041 -25.13 3.84 9.71
C LEU A 1041 -26.30 2.86 9.93
N TYR A 1042 -27.38 3.03 9.18
CA TYR A 1042 -28.60 2.22 9.22
C TYR A 1042 -28.87 1.48 7.91
N ASN A 1043 -28.01 1.64 6.89
CA ASN A 1043 -28.23 1.13 5.52
C ASN A 1043 -29.57 1.58 4.92
N ALA A 1044 -30.02 2.78 5.27
CA ALA A 1044 -31.23 3.41 4.76
C ALA A 1044 -30.96 4.24 3.50
N ALA A 1045 -29.76 4.82 3.36
CA ALA A 1045 -29.34 5.49 2.14
C ALA A 1045 -29.17 4.48 0.97
N ASP A 1046 -29.36 4.96 -0.26
CA ASP A 1046 -29.13 4.17 -1.46
C ASP A 1046 -27.66 3.71 -1.51
N ARG A 1047 -27.41 2.41 -1.63
CA ARG A 1047 -26.05 1.88 -1.77
C ARG A 1047 -25.47 2.16 -3.15
N ALA A 1048 -24.16 2.37 -3.19
CA ALA A 1048 -23.37 2.40 -4.41
C ALA A 1048 -22.41 1.20 -4.46
N LEU A 1049 -22.22 0.65 -5.66
CA LEU A 1049 -21.14 -0.25 -6.00
C LEU A 1049 -19.89 0.59 -6.27
N LEU A 1050 -18.82 0.30 -5.54
CA LEU A 1050 -17.49 0.83 -5.77
C LEU A 1050 -16.76 -0.10 -6.74
N VAL A 1051 -16.18 0.46 -7.80
CA VAL A 1051 -15.46 -0.28 -8.84
C VAL A 1051 -14.06 0.31 -8.96
N LEU A 1052 -13.03 -0.53 -8.85
CA LEU A 1052 -11.67 -0.21 -9.26
C LEU A 1052 -11.48 -0.77 -10.67
N SER A 1053 -11.35 0.11 -11.65
CA SER A 1053 -11.10 -0.24 -13.06
C SER A 1053 -9.63 -0.62 -13.30
N GLY A 1054 -9.36 -1.27 -14.42
CA GLY A 1054 -8.03 -1.60 -14.92
C GLY A 1054 -7.12 -0.38 -15.11
N ASN A 1055 -7.66 0.75 -15.57
CA ASN A 1055 -6.94 2.02 -15.72
C ASN A 1055 -6.58 2.73 -14.40
N GLY A 1056 -6.95 2.16 -13.25
CA GLY A 1056 -6.56 2.67 -11.93
C GLY A 1056 -7.47 3.75 -11.35
N GLU A 1057 -8.72 3.82 -11.79
CA GLU A 1057 -9.68 4.80 -11.26
C GLU A 1057 -10.74 4.13 -10.38
N VAL A 1058 -11.29 4.89 -9.43
CA VAL A 1058 -12.36 4.40 -8.55
C VAL A 1058 -13.67 5.06 -8.93
N TYR A 1059 -14.67 4.25 -9.27
CA TYR A 1059 -16.00 4.70 -9.64
C TYR A 1059 -17.03 4.34 -8.57
N ALA A 1060 -17.99 5.22 -8.33
CA ALA A 1060 -19.18 4.94 -7.52
C ALA A 1060 -20.43 4.83 -8.42
N LEU A 1061 -20.93 3.61 -8.61
CA LEU A 1061 -22.14 3.33 -9.37
C LEU A 1061 -23.33 3.15 -8.44
N THR A 1062 -24.36 3.98 -8.59
CA THR A 1062 -25.57 3.87 -7.76
C THR A 1062 -26.34 2.58 -8.05
N ARG A 1063 -26.97 1.99 -7.02
CA ARG A 1063 -27.78 0.78 -7.18
C ARG A 1063 -28.84 0.88 -8.29
N LYS A 1064 -29.49 2.03 -8.42
CA LYS A 1064 -30.55 2.24 -9.43
C LYS A 1064 -30.07 2.04 -10.86
N LEU A 1065 -28.78 2.30 -11.13
CA LEU A 1065 -28.18 2.06 -12.43
C LEU A 1065 -27.97 0.57 -12.70
N LEU A 1066 -27.59 -0.19 -11.68
CA LEU A 1066 -27.25 -1.62 -11.80
C LEU A 1066 -28.42 -2.54 -11.40
N ASP A 1067 -29.64 -2.01 -11.27
CA ASP A 1067 -30.80 -2.78 -10.87
C ASP A 1067 -31.21 -3.75 -11.99
N PRO A 1068 -31.20 -5.08 -11.77
CA PRO A 1068 -31.54 -6.05 -12.79
C PRO A 1068 -33.03 -6.04 -13.18
N ARG A 1069 -33.88 -5.32 -12.44
CA ARG A 1069 -35.31 -5.21 -12.72
C ARG A 1069 -35.65 -4.03 -13.63
N ARG A 1070 -34.66 -3.23 -14.07
CA ARG A 1070 -34.88 -2.12 -15.03
C ARG A 1070 -35.63 -2.63 -16.26
N PRO A 1071 -36.77 -2.04 -16.65
CA PRO A 1071 -37.55 -2.53 -17.79
C PRO A 1071 -36.81 -2.30 -19.10
N TYR A 1072 -36.97 -3.18 -20.09
CA TYR A 1072 -36.39 -2.93 -21.41
C TYR A 1072 -37.05 -1.70 -22.08
N PRO A 1073 -36.31 -0.93 -22.90
CA PRO A 1073 -36.87 0.21 -23.63
C PRO A 1073 -38.02 -0.23 -24.54
N LYS A 1074 -39.07 0.61 -24.64
CA LYS A 1074 -40.20 0.36 -25.55
C LYS A 1074 -39.70 0.22 -26.99
N GLY A 1075 -40.09 -0.85 -27.68
CA GLY A 1075 -39.65 -1.13 -29.05
C GLY A 1075 -38.33 -1.91 -29.16
N SER A 1076 -37.71 -2.29 -28.04
CA SER A 1076 -36.53 -3.19 -28.09
C SER A 1076 -36.90 -4.59 -28.61
N PRO A 1077 -35.96 -5.33 -29.25
CA PRO A 1077 -36.20 -6.69 -29.73
C PRO A 1077 -36.66 -7.65 -28.63
N ALA A 1078 -36.23 -7.41 -27.38
CA ALA A 1078 -36.64 -8.17 -26.20
C ALA A 1078 -38.13 -8.00 -25.83
N LEU A 1079 -38.83 -7.01 -26.42
CA LEU A 1079 -40.26 -6.72 -26.24
C LEU A 1079 -41.08 -6.99 -27.53
N ALA A 1080 -40.50 -7.62 -28.56
CA ALA A 1080 -41.17 -7.89 -29.83
C ALA A 1080 -42.36 -8.87 -29.64
N GLY A 1081 -43.58 -8.31 -29.52
CA GLY A 1081 -44.85 -9.05 -29.44
C GLY A 1081 -45.62 -8.94 -28.12
N GLY A 1082 -45.06 -8.30 -27.08
CA GLY A 1082 -45.70 -8.17 -25.76
C GLY A 1082 -46.05 -6.74 -25.38
N LYS A 1083 -47.25 -6.51 -24.81
CA LYS A 1083 -47.51 -5.29 -24.03
C LYS A 1083 -46.52 -5.28 -22.85
N GLN A 1084 -45.95 -4.12 -22.55
CA GLN A 1084 -45.13 -3.93 -21.35
C GLN A 1084 -45.97 -4.36 -20.13
N ASP A 1085 -45.56 -5.44 -19.45
CA ASP A 1085 -46.38 -6.02 -18.39
C ASP A 1085 -46.53 -4.99 -17.25
N ARG A 1086 -47.73 -4.84 -16.68
CA ARG A 1086 -48.01 -3.88 -15.60
C ARG A 1086 -47.15 -4.13 -14.37
N THR A 1087 -46.62 -5.35 -14.22
CA THR A 1087 -45.67 -5.77 -13.18
C THR A 1087 -44.24 -5.25 -13.40
N GLN A 1088 -43.87 -4.87 -14.62
CA GLN A 1088 -42.57 -4.28 -14.97
C GLN A 1088 -42.57 -2.74 -14.85
N ALA A 1089 -43.74 -2.14 -14.62
CA ALA A 1089 -43.94 -0.71 -14.45
C ALA A 1089 -43.79 -0.27 -12.97
N ASP A 1090 -42.74 -0.74 -12.29
CA ASP A 1090 -42.29 -0.18 -11.02
C ASP A 1090 -41.88 1.28 -11.32
N SER A 1091 -42.73 2.24 -10.94
CA SER A 1091 -42.95 3.54 -11.62
C SER A 1091 -41.79 4.56 -11.57
N LEU A 1092 -40.62 4.17 -11.06
CA LEU A 1092 -39.47 5.06 -10.82
C LEU A 1092 -38.11 4.50 -11.29
N LEU A 1093 -38.06 3.32 -11.94
CA LEU A 1093 -36.80 2.79 -12.48
C LEU A 1093 -36.52 3.28 -13.90
N PRO A 1094 -35.26 3.67 -14.22
CA PRO A 1094 -34.90 4.04 -15.58
C PRO A 1094 -34.92 2.80 -16.50
N PRO A 1095 -35.25 2.98 -17.80
CA PRO A 1095 -35.21 1.88 -18.77
C PRO A 1095 -33.81 1.29 -18.82
N TYR A 1096 -33.71 -0.02 -19.03
CA TYR A 1096 -32.47 -0.75 -19.08
C TYR A 1096 -31.62 -0.28 -20.25
N ASP A 1097 -30.39 0.10 -19.92
CA ASP A 1097 -29.33 0.38 -20.86
C ASP A 1097 -28.16 -0.53 -20.50
N PRO A 1098 -27.74 -1.45 -21.40
CA PRO A 1098 -26.60 -2.32 -21.14
C PRO A 1098 -25.28 -1.55 -21.08
N LEU A 1099 -25.16 -0.39 -21.74
CA LEU A 1099 -23.91 0.37 -21.74
C LEU A 1099 -23.88 1.33 -20.54
N LEU A 1100 -22.83 1.25 -19.74
CA LEU A 1100 -22.56 2.25 -18.71
C LEU A 1100 -21.82 3.42 -19.37
N LEU A 1101 -22.54 4.51 -19.61
CA LEU A 1101 -21.93 5.74 -20.11
C LEU A 1101 -20.92 6.29 -19.10
N PHE A 1102 -19.78 6.75 -19.62
CA PHE A 1102 -18.77 7.45 -18.85
C PHE A 1102 -19.34 8.76 -18.28
N ASP A 1103 -19.19 8.95 -16.96
CA ASP A 1103 -19.61 10.13 -16.23
C ASP A 1103 -18.52 10.49 -15.23
N GLU A 1104 -17.72 11.51 -15.57
CA GLU A 1104 -16.60 11.99 -14.74
C GLU A 1104 -17.02 12.34 -13.31
N LYS A 1105 -18.30 12.70 -13.10
CA LYS A 1105 -18.83 13.04 -11.76
C LYS A 1105 -18.91 11.83 -10.84
N ARG A 1106 -18.81 10.62 -11.37
CA ARG A 1106 -18.84 9.36 -10.60
C ARG A 1106 -17.45 8.81 -10.30
N THR A 1107 -16.41 9.42 -10.87
CA THR A 1107 -15.01 9.09 -10.61
C THR A 1107 -14.58 9.76 -9.31
N LEU A 1108 -14.30 8.96 -8.29
CA LEU A 1108 -13.90 9.44 -6.96
C LEU A 1108 -12.46 9.94 -6.92
N THR A 1109 -11.60 9.44 -7.80
CA THR A 1109 -10.17 9.78 -7.80
C THR A 1109 -9.85 11.08 -8.53
N HIS A 1110 -10.85 11.79 -9.08
CA HIS A 1110 -10.73 13.15 -9.64
C HIS A 1110 -9.45 13.43 -10.47
N GLY A 1111 -9.11 12.53 -11.40
CA GLY A 1111 -7.91 12.65 -12.26
C GLY A 1111 -6.63 12.04 -11.70
N ILE A 1112 -6.69 11.38 -10.53
CA ILE A 1112 -5.62 10.55 -10.00
C ILE A 1112 -5.78 9.12 -10.56
N SER A 1113 -4.78 8.66 -11.30
CA SER A 1113 -4.66 7.25 -11.68
C SER A 1113 -3.86 6.50 -10.63
N LEU A 1114 -4.51 5.51 -10.00
CA LEU A 1114 -3.94 4.70 -8.93
C LEU A 1114 -3.20 3.50 -9.51
N PHE A 1115 -1.94 3.35 -9.12
CA PHE A 1115 -1.15 2.19 -9.51
C PHE A 1115 -1.65 0.96 -8.76
N SER A 1116 -1.85 -0.12 -9.51
CA SER A 1116 -2.28 -1.40 -8.95
C SER A 1116 -1.49 -2.50 -9.63
N PRO A 1117 -1.01 -3.51 -8.87
CA PRO A 1117 -0.19 -4.57 -9.42
C PRO A 1117 -0.94 -5.33 -10.53
N PRO A 1118 -0.24 -5.84 -11.56
CA PRO A 1118 -0.85 -6.71 -12.55
C PRO A 1118 -1.37 -7.99 -11.89
N PHE A 1119 -2.50 -8.53 -12.34
CA PHE A 1119 -3.03 -9.80 -11.86
C PHE A 1119 -2.56 -10.95 -12.78
N PRO A 1120 -2.23 -12.15 -12.24
CA PRO A 1120 -2.08 -12.48 -10.83
C PRO A 1120 -0.75 -11.94 -10.24
N HIS A 1121 -0.81 -11.39 -9.02
CA HIS A 1121 0.38 -11.01 -8.25
C HIS A 1121 0.46 -11.87 -6.99
N PRO A 1122 1.67 -12.19 -6.48
CA PRO A 1122 1.82 -12.95 -5.23
C PRO A 1122 1.33 -12.17 -3.98
N SER A 1123 1.26 -10.85 -4.05
CA SER A 1123 0.71 -10.02 -2.95
C SER A 1123 -0.82 -10.06 -2.91
N PRO A 1124 -1.45 -9.74 -1.77
CA PRO A 1124 -2.91 -9.63 -1.69
C PRO A 1124 -3.47 -8.65 -2.73
N PRO A 1125 -4.64 -8.94 -3.32
CA PRO A 1125 -5.28 -8.05 -4.29
C PRO A 1125 -5.74 -6.74 -3.62
N PRO A 1126 -5.91 -5.66 -4.40
CA PRO A 1126 -6.47 -4.41 -3.87
C PRO A 1126 -7.86 -4.64 -3.28
N LYS A 1127 -8.16 -3.94 -2.18
CA LYS A 1127 -9.45 -4.00 -1.49
C LYS A 1127 -10.06 -2.61 -1.41
N LEU A 1128 -11.27 -2.48 -1.93
CA LEU A 1128 -12.14 -1.32 -1.70
C LEU A 1128 -12.93 -1.55 -0.41
N ILE A 1129 -12.63 -0.75 0.61
CA ILE A 1129 -13.27 -0.82 1.92
C ILE A 1129 -14.13 0.43 2.09
N SER A 1130 -15.36 0.25 2.57
CA SER A 1130 -16.19 1.36 3.01
C SER A 1130 -16.45 1.27 4.50
N ARG A 1131 -16.61 2.42 5.15
CA ARG A 1131 -16.94 2.48 6.57
C ARG A 1131 -17.98 3.56 6.85
N ARG A 1132 -19.02 3.17 7.56
CA ARG A 1132 -20.07 4.08 8.04
C ARG A 1132 -19.51 5.21 8.90
N THR A 1133 -20.11 6.39 8.75
CA THR A 1133 -19.93 7.52 9.68
C THR A 1133 -21.14 7.59 10.62
N LYS A 1134 -21.24 8.63 11.46
CA LYS A 1134 -22.48 8.89 12.25
C LYS A 1134 -23.56 9.58 11.41
N LEU A 1135 -23.25 9.97 10.17
CA LEU A 1135 -24.21 10.45 9.18
C LEU A 1135 -24.66 9.28 8.31
N GLU A 1136 -25.95 9.27 7.97
CA GLU A 1136 -26.53 8.23 7.12
C GLU A 1136 -26.22 8.46 5.65
N SER A 1137 -26.08 9.73 5.23
CA SER A 1137 -25.77 10.03 3.82
C SER A 1137 -24.29 9.84 3.47
N THR A 1138 -23.40 9.75 4.45
CA THR A 1138 -21.95 9.83 4.24
C THR A 1138 -21.24 8.55 4.71
N THR A 1139 -20.38 8.02 3.85
CA THR A 1139 -19.46 6.90 4.15
C THR A 1139 -18.02 7.31 3.88
N LEU A 1140 -17.08 6.72 4.60
CA LEU A 1140 -15.67 6.71 4.20
C LEU A 1140 -15.46 5.62 3.16
N VAL A 1141 -14.58 5.87 2.19
CA VAL A 1141 -14.15 4.92 1.18
C VAL A 1141 -12.64 4.94 1.13
N ALA A 1142 -12.02 3.78 1.37
CA ALA A 1142 -10.58 3.59 1.33
C ALA A 1142 -10.20 2.50 0.33
N LEU A 1143 -9.16 2.74 -0.45
CA LEU A 1143 -8.47 1.73 -1.24
C LEU A 1143 -7.16 1.35 -0.53
N VAL A 1144 -7.04 0.07 -0.20
CA VAL A 1144 -5.86 -0.52 0.47
C VAL A 1144 -5.38 -1.76 -0.28
N GLY A 1145 -4.10 -2.13 -0.11
CA GLY A 1145 -3.51 -3.31 -0.77
C GLY A 1145 -3.08 -3.08 -2.24
N SER A 1146 -3.58 -2.02 -2.89
CA SER A 1146 -3.02 -1.45 -4.12
C SER A 1146 -1.63 -0.86 -3.85
N THR A 1147 -0.88 -0.58 -4.93
CA THR A 1147 0.38 0.17 -4.84
C THR A 1147 0.15 1.50 -4.14
N ASP A 1148 -0.93 2.20 -4.50
CA ASP A 1148 -1.30 3.48 -3.87
C ASP A 1148 -2.31 3.35 -2.76
N PHE A 1149 -2.28 4.29 -1.83
CA PHE A 1149 -3.34 4.47 -0.85
C PHE A 1149 -4.23 5.63 -1.26
N PHE A 1150 -5.55 5.43 -1.16
CA PHE A 1150 -6.54 6.47 -1.40
C PHE A 1150 -7.65 6.40 -0.34
N LEU A 1151 -8.02 7.54 0.23
CA LEU A 1151 -9.14 7.68 1.16
C LEU A 1151 -9.96 8.91 0.78
N THR A 1152 -11.27 8.75 0.74
CA THR A 1152 -12.22 9.84 0.50
C THR A 1152 -13.48 9.65 1.34
N LYS A 1153 -14.30 10.70 1.40
CA LYS A 1153 -15.67 10.63 1.90
C LYS A 1153 -16.62 10.64 0.70
N LEU A 1154 -17.63 9.78 0.74
CA LEU A 1154 -18.61 9.65 -0.33
C LEU A 1154 -20.01 9.88 0.23
N SER A 1155 -20.79 10.69 -0.50
CA SER A 1155 -22.23 10.82 -0.31
C SER A 1155 -22.96 9.80 -1.17
N THR A 1156 -23.57 8.78 -0.55
CA THR A 1156 -24.06 7.60 -1.29
C THR A 1156 -25.28 7.88 -2.16
N ALA A 1157 -26.13 8.83 -1.75
CA ALA A 1157 -27.30 9.28 -2.50
C ALA A 1157 -26.99 10.40 -3.52
N GLY A 1158 -25.72 10.79 -3.67
CA GLY A 1158 -25.29 11.91 -4.51
C GLY A 1158 -25.51 13.29 -3.88
N MET A 1159 -26.14 13.36 -2.70
CA MET A 1159 -26.27 14.59 -1.90
C MET A 1159 -26.41 14.25 -0.41
N ASP A 1160 -25.78 15.06 0.44
CA ASP A 1160 -25.91 14.93 1.89
C ASP A 1160 -27.29 15.45 2.33
N PHE A 1161 -28.18 14.55 2.74
CA PHE A 1161 -29.56 14.90 3.12
C PHE A 1161 -29.73 15.15 4.62
N ASP A 1162 -28.79 14.69 5.45
CA ASP A 1162 -28.78 14.89 6.90
C ASP A 1162 -27.91 16.07 7.35
N ARG A 1163 -27.26 16.74 6.38
CA ARG A 1163 -26.46 17.95 6.57
C ARG A 1163 -27.00 19.08 5.72
N LEU A 1164 -26.99 20.29 6.27
CA LEU A 1164 -27.31 21.49 5.50
C LEU A 1164 -26.23 21.74 4.44
N SER A 1165 -26.64 22.07 3.20
CA SER A 1165 -25.71 22.35 2.12
C SER A 1165 -24.66 23.40 2.52
N PRO A 1166 -23.37 23.24 2.16
CA PRO A 1166 -22.36 24.26 2.39
C PRO A 1166 -22.69 25.58 1.65
N THR A 1167 -23.48 25.51 0.58
CA THR A 1167 -23.92 26.69 -0.20
C THR A 1167 -25.22 27.33 0.33
N PHE A 1168 -25.74 26.88 1.48
CA PHE A 1168 -26.96 27.44 2.05
C PHE A 1168 -26.77 28.93 2.40
N ASN A 1169 -27.60 29.80 1.81
CA ASN A 1169 -27.50 31.24 1.97
C ASN A 1169 -28.05 31.72 3.32
N LYS A 1170 -27.22 31.63 4.36
CA LYS A 1170 -27.55 32.08 5.71
C LYS A 1170 -27.89 33.58 5.76
N MET A 1171 -27.21 34.41 4.96
CA MET A 1171 -27.43 35.87 4.95
C MET A 1171 -28.81 36.23 4.42
N GLN A 1172 -29.29 35.53 3.39
CA GLN A 1172 -30.65 35.72 2.87
C GLN A 1172 -31.70 35.32 3.92
N LEU A 1173 -31.51 34.20 4.63
CA LEU A 1173 -32.42 33.77 5.69
C LEU A 1173 -32.50 34.81 6.83
N VAL A 1174 -31.35 35.28 7.31
CA VAL A 1174 -31.28 36.28 8.39
C VAL A 1174 -31.88 37.62 7.92
N GLY A 1175 -31.53 38.06 6.71
CA GLY A 1175 -32.02 39.31 6.14
C GLY A 1175 -33.54 39.32 5.94
N THR A 1176 -34.11 38.25 5.37
CA THR A 1176 -35.56 38.12 5.19
C THR A 1176 -36.32 38.06 6.52
N THR A 1177 -35.78 37.34 7.50
CA THR A 1177 -36.34 37.29 8.86
C THR A 1177 -36.33 38.69 9.50
N GLY A 1178 -35.24 39.43 9.37
CA GLY A 1178 -35.13 40.81 9.86
C GLY A 1178 -36.13 41.77 9.20
N ILE A 1179 -36.28 41.69 7.87
CA ILE A 1179 -37.25 42.51 7.11
C ILE A 1179 -38.69 42.19 7.55
N LEU A 1180 -39.03 40.92 7.71
CA LEU A 1180 -40.35 40.49 8.20
C LEU A 1180 -40.62 40.99 9.63
N ALA A 1181 -39.63 40.87 10.52
CA ALA A 1181 -39.74 41.37 11.89
C ALA A 1181 -39.98 42.89 11.94
N LEU A 1182 -39.24 43.67 11.14
CA LEU A 1182 -39.44 45.11 11.01
C LEU A 1182 -40.81 45.44 10.42
N GLY A 1183 -41.25 44.70 9.41
CA GLY A 1183 -42.57 44.81 8.82
C GLY A 1183 -43.70 44.58 9.83
N ILE A 1184 -43.56 43.59 10.72
CA ILE A 1184 -44.51 43.34 11.81
C ILE A 1184 -44.48 44.48 12.82
N LEU A 1185 -43.29 44.94 13.23
CA LEU A 1185 -43.14 46.05 14.18
C LEU A 1185 -43.79 47.35 13.70
N VAL A 1186 -43.68 47.65 12.41
CA VAL A 1186 -44.27 48.84 11.79
C VAL A 1186 -45.76 48.67 11.53
N SER A 1187 -46.21 47.50 11.07
CA SER A 1187 -47.63 47.26 10.73
C SER A 1187 -48.54 47.11 11.95
N ARG A 1188 -48.04 46.55 13.06
CA ARG A 1188 -48.80 46.31 14.29
C ARG A 1188 -49.43 47.58 14.89
N PRO A 1189 -48.72 48.72 15.08
CA PRO A 1189 -49.33 49.95 15.56
C PRO A 1189 -50.29 50.57 14.54
N LEU A 1190 -49.98 50.48 13.23
CA LEU A 1190 -50.85 51.00 12.16
C LEU A 1190 -52.21 50.27 12.12
N LEU A 1191 -52.19 48.94 12.27
CA LEU A 1191 -53.40 48.12 12.33
C LEU A 1191 -54.20 48.36 13.61
N LYS A 1192 -53.53 48.46 14.77
CA LYS A 1192 -54.19 48.84 16.03
C LYS A 1192 -54.88 50.20 15.92
N GLY A 1193 -54.20 51.20 15.35
CA GLY A 1193 -54.77 52.52 15.12
C GLY A 1193 -55.97 52.50 14.16
N LYS A 1194 -55.89 51.74 13.07
CA LYS A 1194 -56.99 51.60 12.10
C LYS A 1194 -58.20 50.85 12.70
N ALA A 1195 -57.96 49.76 13.43
CA ALA A 1195 -59.01 48.99 14.10
C ALA A 1195 -59.69 49.78 15.23
N LEU A 1196 -58.94 50.60 15.98
CA LEU A 1196 -59.50 51.51 16.98
C LEU A 1196 -60.44 52.53 16.32
N ARG A 1197 -59.98 53.20 15.25
CA ARG A 1197 -60.81 54.18 14.50
C ARG A 1197 -62.06 53.55 13.89
N ALA A 1198 -61.96 52.33 13.36
CA ALA A 1198 -63.09 51.60 12.79
C ALA A 1198 -64.11 51.12 13.84
N ARG A 1199 -63.74 51.04 15.13
CA ARG A 1199 -64.66 50.76 16.24
C ARG A 1199 -65.28 52.02 16.84
N TRP A 1200 -64.72 53.19 16.55
CA TRP A 1200 -65.17 54.49 17.07
C TRP A 1200 -66.14 55.21 16.11
N ILE A 1201 -66.19 54.75 14.87
CA ILE A 1201 -67.26 55.03 13.89
C ILE A 1201 -68.30 53.93 14.07
#